data_AF-A0A6L4ZQV7-F1
#
_entry.id   AF-A0A6L4ZQV7-F1
#
_cell.length_a   1.000
_cell.length_b   1.000
_cell.length_c   1.000
_cell.angle_alpha   90.00
_cell.angle_beta   90.00
_cell.angle_gamma   90.00
#
_symmetry.space_group_name_H-M   'P 1'
#
loop_
_entity.id
_entity.type
_entity.pdbx_description
1 polymer ?
#
loop_
_entity_poly.entity_id
_entity_poly.type
_entity_poly.pdbx_seq_one_letter_code
_entity_poly.pdbx_strand_id
1 'polypeptide(L)'
;MVLSLFYPICFAQTKTLVSKKESRQAKPQDVLVKNASVWTMGQQGVLQQTDVLIKNGKVTQIGKGISPPSGAVIIDATGKHVTPGLIDCHSHSAARGGVNEAVNNISPEVRVNDVIDPEDTDIYRQLAGGLTAANVLHGSANAIGGQNAIVKLKWRSNREEMLVAGAPEGVKFALGENPKRSNFNPPGVERRYPNTRMGVEQLIRERFLTARDYVKEWETYNKLSESEKSRHEPPRRDLQLDALGEILQGKRLVHSHCYRQDEILALIRLAEEFGFRITTFQHVLEGYKVADEMAQHGVGGSTFSDWWAFKLEAYDAIPYNGTIMTNRGVLVSFNSDSGELARRMNLEAAKAIKYGGLNEVEALKFVTINPAKQLKIDNRVGSLEVGKDADFVVWSGHPLSVYSIAEQTWVEGFKEFDRQADLAERDSIEQERKNLIDKIKAEDKKAKQDKSEKTTSDNKQSEDKSKVAESADKPKTQTEDKAKAEDKAKLEDKAKIEAKPKRQIPSAQAITYLDRLAKTSVSFAIVGATIHPVNGAEIPGGTVVCEQGKIKAVGTNVAVPKGTKIIDGKGKHVYPGLISANTSLGLTEIASVSGSLDLAETGNINTNVNTAIAVNPDSELIPVARANGITHVLTRPEGGLISGTSALIRLDGWTWEDLRAGGQIALHIQWPSVPPTATPTTDPAQLTQQEERKKTYDRNLKAIGQAIDDARAYQQAKNASGKGGQPLKADPVL
;
A
#
# COMPACT_ATOMS: atom_id res chain seq x y z
N MET A 1 18.73 -33.57 34.59
CA MET A 1 17.53 -34.44 34.67
C MET A 1 16.18 -33.68 34.61
N VAL A 2 16.17 -32.34 34.61
CA VAL A 2 14.93 -31.52 34.52
C VAL A 2 14.55 -31.14 33.07
N LEU A 3 15.47 -31.20 32.10
CA LEU A 3 15.19 -30.90 30.69
C LEU A 3 14.49 -32.03 29.90
N SER A 4 14.55 -33.28 30.38
CA SER A 4 14.02 -34.44 29.66
C SER A 4 12.51 -34.68 29.85
N LEU A 5 11.86 -33.97 30.78
CA LEU A 5 10.42 -34.06 31.04
C LEU A 5 9.60 -32.94 30.35
N PHE A 6 10.23 -31.85 29.91
CA PHE A 6 9.55 -30.75 29.21
C PHE A 6 9.29 -31.03 27.73
N TYR A 7 10.15 -31.81 27.08
CA TYR A 7 10.04 -32.13 25.66
C TYR A 7 8.76 -32.92 25.27
N PRO A 8 8.30 -33.93 26.04
CA PRO A 8 7.04 -34.62 25.74
C PRO A 8 5.79 -33.78 26.06
N ILE A 9 5.87 -32.75 26.91
CA ILE A 9 4.72 -31.89 27.25
C ILE A 9 4.38 -30.95 26.08
N CYS A 10 5.39 -30.36 25.43
CA CYS A 10 5.20 -29.57 24.21
C CYS A 10 4.72 -30.43 23.03
N PHE A 11 5.20 -31.69 22.93
CA PHE A 11 4.78 -32.63 21.89
C PHE A 11 3.39 -33.24 22.13
N ALA A 12 2.97 -33.41 23.38
CA ALA A 12 1.63 -33.87 23.73
C ALA A 12 0.59 -32.76 23.54
N GLN A 13 0.89 -31.51 23.95
CA GLN A 13 0.02 -30.35 23.66
C GLN A 13 -0.19 -30.14 22.16
N THR A 14 0.85 -30.35 21.34
CA THR A 14 0.70 -30.28 19.88
C THR A 14 -0.04 -31.47 19.30
N LYS A 15 0.11 -32.69 19.84
CA LYS A 15 -0.65 -33.86 19.36
C LYS A 15 -2.14 -33.84 19.73
N THR A 16 -2.54 -33.32 20.90
CA THR A 16 -3.98 -33.22 21.22
C THR A 16 -4.67 -32.06 20.49
N LEU A 17 -3.94 -31.01 20.10
CA LEU A 17 -4.44 -29.95 19.20
C LEU A 17 -4.60 -30.40 17.74
N VAL A 18 -4.04 -31.57 17.39
CA VAL A 18 -4.24 -32.30 16.13
C VAL A 18 -5.39 -33.30 16.30
N SER A 19 -6.50 -32.84 16.87
CA SER A 19 -7.79 -33.47 16.61
C SER A 19 -8.14 -33.18 15.15
N LYS A 20 -8.14 -34.24 14.34
CA LYS A 20 -8.56 -34.28 12.94
C LYS A 20 -9.83 -33.43 12.72
N LYS A 21 -9.69 -32.23 12.16
CA LYS A 21 -10.77 -31.70 11.32
C LYS A 21 -10.71 -32.58 10.08
N GLU A 22 -11.67 -33.50 9.95
CA GLU A 22 -11.83 -34.33 8.75
C GLU A 22 -11.72 -33.41 7.52
N SER A 23 -10.97 -33.85 6.49
CA SER A 23 -10.93 -33.13 5.21
C SER A 23 -12.34 -32.73 4.81
N ARG A 24 -12.55 -31.49 4.36
CA ARG A 24 -13.84 -30.92 3.92
C ARG A 24 -14.44 -31.63 2.68
N GLN A 25 -14.74 -32.92 2.82
CA GLN A 25 -15.46 -33.72 1.85
C GLN A 25 -16.98 -33.63 2.05
N ALA A 26 -17.45 -33.00 3.14
CA ALA A 26 -18.85 -32.80 3.41
C ALA A 26 -19.42 -31.61 2.63
N LYS A 27 -20.59 -31.79 1.99
CA LYS A 27 -21.37 -30.68 1.42
C LYS A 27 -21.86 -29.75 2.54
N PRO A 28 -22.01 -28.43 2.28
CA PRO A 28 -22.61 -27.53 3.26
C PRO A 28 -24.05 -27.96 3.55
N GLN A 29 -24.44 -27.94 4.82
CA GLN A 29 -25.80 -28.26 5.23
C GLN A 29 -26.76 -27.16 4.79
N ASP A 30 -28.03 -27.50 4.55
CA ASP A 30 -29.07 -26.50 4.38
C ASP A 30 -29.29 -25.80 5.74
N VAL A 31 -29.40 -24.47 5.73
CA VAL A 31 -29.54 -23.66 6.95
C VAL A 31 -30.71 -22.72 6.79
N LEU A 32 -31.57 -22.62 7.81
CA LEU A 32 -32.59 -21.60 7.91
C LEU A 32 -32.31 -20.73 9.13
N VAL A 33 -31.93 -19.48 8.89
CA VAL A 33 -31.92 -18.43 9.92
C VAL A 33 -33.35 -17.92 10.06
N LYS A 34 -33.91 -17.90 11.26
CA LYS A 34 -35.29 -17.45 11.52
C LYS A 34 -35.35 -16.16 12.33
N ASN A 35 -36.28 -15.30 11.96
CA ASN A 35 -36.73 -14.14 12.76
C ASN A 35 -35.61 -13.13 13.13
N ALA A 36 -34.64 -12.92 12.24
CA ALA A 36 -33.54 -11.98 12.45
C ALA A 36 -33.89 -10.54 12.05
N SER A 37 -33.13 -9.57 12.57
CA SER A 37 -32.90 -8.28 11.89
C SER A 37 -31.82 -8.44 10.82
N VAL A 38 -32.21 -8.57 9.56
CA VAL A 38 -31.32 -8.86 8.44
C VAL A 38 -30.85 -7.57 7.77
N TRP A 39 -29.57 -7.28 7.87
CA TRP A 39 -28.89 -6.18 7.19
C TRP A 39 -28.45 -6.62 5.80
N THR A 40 -29.27 -6.46 4.77
CA THR A 40 -28.97 -7.07 3.46
C THR A 40 -27.73 -6.49 2.78
N MET A 41 -27.42 -5.21 3.02
CA MET A 41 -26.42 -4.41 2.27
C MET A 41 -26.68 -4.33 0.75
N GLY A 42 -27.84 -4.82 0.30
CA GLY A 42 -28.37 -4.63 -1.04
C GLY A 42 -29.48 -3.58 -1.05
N GLN A 43 -30.27 -3.57 -2.10
CA GLN A 43 -31.34 -2.58 -2.29
C GLN A 43 -32.47 -2.69 -1.25
N GLN A 44 -32.65 -3.85 -0.63
CA GLN A 44 -33.71 -4.11 0.34
C GLN A 44 -33.43 -3.48 1.73
N GLY A 45 -32.22 -2.97 1.99
CA GLY A 45 -31.88 -2.32 3.25
C GLY A 45 -31.89 -3.29 4.44
N VAL A 46 -32.48 -2.87 5.56
CA VAL A 46 -32.58 -3.66 6.80
C VAL A 46 -33.99 -4.22 6.93
N LEU A 47 -34.11 -5.56 7.01
CA LEU A 47 -35.37 -6.28 7.10
C LEU A 47 -35.59 -6.83 8.51
N GLN A 48 -36.76 -6.56 9.10
CA GLN A 48 -37.11 -6.98 10.46
C GLN A 48 -37.88 -8.30 10.47
N GLN A 49 -37.64 -9.14 11.49
CA GLN A 49 -38.33 -10.42 11.68
C GLN A 49 -38.31 -11.28 10.40
N THR A 50 -37.11 -11.43 9.83
CA THR A 50 -36.91 -12.00 8.51
C THR A 50 -36.12 -13.30 8.60
N ASP A 51 -36.51 -14.25 7.75
CA ASP A 51 -35.87 -15.54 7.59
C ASP A 51 -34.92 -15.50 6.38
N VAL A 52 -33.81 -16.24 6.47
CA VAL A 52 -32.83 -16.40 5.39
C VAL A 52 -32.57 -17.89 5.20
N LEU A 53 -32.88 -18.41 4.01
CA LEU A 53 -32.68 -19.81 3.65
C LEU A 53 -31.42 -19.97 2.80
N ILE A 54 -30.54 -20.85 3.26
CA ILE A 54 -29.29 -21.20 2.62
C ILE A 54 -29.37 -22.65 2.15
N LYS A 55 -28.99 -22.88 0.89
CA LYS A 55 -28.83 -24.22 0.31
C LYS A 55 -27.58 -24.30 -0.52
N ASN A 56 -26.87 -25.42 -0.44
CA ASN A 56 -25.63 -25.66 -1.21
C ASN A 56 -24.65 -24.48 -1.12
N GLY A 57 -24.52 -23.88 0.07
CA GLY A 57 -23.61 -22.76 0.32
C GLY A 57 -24.01 -21.42 -0.29
N LYS A 58 -25.26 -21.25 -0.72
CA LYS A 58 -25.79 -20.01 -1.31
C LYS A 58 -27.07 -19.55 -0.64
N VAL A 59 -27.30 -18.24 -0.63
CA VAL A 59 -28.59 -17.65 -0.24
C VAL A 59 -29.62 -17.98 -1.31
N THR A 60 -30.72 -18.62 -0.93
CA THR A 60 -31.77 -19.05 -1.89
C THR A 60 -33.10 -18.33 -1.70
N GLN A 61 -33.45 -17.95 -0.47
CA GLN A 61 -34.66 -17.19 -0.18
C GLN A 61 -34.41 -16.24 1.00
N ILE A 62 -35.02 -15.05 0.94
CA ILE A 62 -35.08 -14.08 2.03
C ILE A 62 -36.54 -13.62 2.12
N GLY A 63 -37.14 -13.70 3.30
CA GLY A 63 -38.55 -13.39 3.48
C GLY A 63 -39.08 -13.83 4.84
N LYS A 64 -40.39 -13.75 5.05
CA LYS A 64 -41.02 -14.18 6.30
C LYS A 64 -41.70 -15.54 6.13
N GLY A 65 -41.65 -16.37 7.16
CA GLY A 65 -42.40 -17.62 7.22
C GLY A 65 -41.86 -18.69 6.29
N ILE A 66 -40.53 -18.72 6.08
CA ILE A 66 -39.91 -19.73 5.22
C ILE A 66 -39.90 -21.08 5.94
N SER A 67 -40.42 -22.12 5.28
CA SER A 67 -40.39 -23.48 5.80
C SER A 67 -38.99 -24.09 5.65
N PRO A 68 -38.42 -24.68 6.72
CA PRO A 68 -37.11 -25.32 6.63
C PRO A 68 -37.20 -26.59 5.76
N PRO A 69 -36.22 -26.82 4.85
CA PRO A 69 -36.05 -28.12 4.21
C PRO A 69 -35.84 -29.24 5.23
N SER A 70 -36.16 -30.47 4.85
CA SER A 70 -35.90 -31.64 5.71
C SER A 70 -34.41 -31.75 6.05
N GLY A 71 -34.10 -31.84 7.35
CA GLY A 71 -32.72 -31.95 7.84
C GLY A 71 -31.93 -30.63 7.85
N ALA A 72 -32.56 -29.49 7.56
CA ALA A 72 -31.89 -28.20 7.64
C ALA A 72 -31.58 -27.80 9.09
N VAL A 73 -30.42 -27.18 9.30
CA VAL A 73 -30.07 -26.55 10.57
C VAL A 73 -30.91 -25.29 10.75
N ILE A 74 -31.62 -25.21 11.87
CA ILE A 74 -32.44 -24.05 12.20
C ILE A 74 -31.69 -23.18 13.21
N ILE A 75 -31.46 -21.92 12.86
CA ILE A 75 -30.87 -20.91 13.74
C ILE A 75 -31.99 -19.97 14.16
N ASP A 76 -32.40 -20.03 15.43
CA ASP A 76 -33.28 -19.01 16.00
C ASP A 76 -32.47 -17.73 16.25
N ALA A 77 -32.76 -16.70 15.44
CA ALA A 77 -32.14 -15.40 15.49
C ALA A 77 -33.12 -14.33 16.01
N THR A 78 -34.15 -14.73 16.76
CA THR A 78 -35.05 -13.80 17.46
C THR A 78 -34.24 -12.86 18.36
N GLY A 79 -34.41 -11.55 18.15
CA GLY A 79 -33.68 -10.51 18.88
C GLY A 79 -32.21 -10.32 18.44
N LYS A 80 -31.75 -11.07 17.43
CA LYS A 80 -30.38 -11.01 16.89
C LYS A 80 -30.35 -10.27 15.56
N HIS A 81 -29.14 -9.87 15.17
CA HIS A 81 -28.89 -9.25 13.86
C HIS A 81 -28.06 -10.17 12.98
N VAL A 82 -28.34 -10.13 11.68
CA VAL A 82 -27.58 -10.90 10.67
C VAL A 82 -27.10 -9.98 9.57
N THR A 83 -25.81 -10.04 9.29
CA THR A 83 -25.13 -9.25 8.25
C THR A 83 -24.47 -10.21 7.25
N PRO A 84 -24.13 -9.75 6.03
CA PRO A 84 -23.09 -10.41 5.24
C PRO A 84 -21.81 -10.51 6.07
N GLY A 85 -20.98 -11.48 5.72
CA GLY A 85 -19.63 -11.59 6.22
C GLY A 85 -18.84 -10.30 5.97
N LEU A 86 -18.06 -9.87 6.96
CA LEU A 86 -17.21 -8.69 6.80
C LEU A 86 -16.06 -9.02 5.84
N ILE A 87 -15.59 -8.02 5.10
CA ILE A 87 -14.55 -8.16 4.08
C ILE A 87 -13.46 -7.13 4.32
N ASP A 88 -12.22 -7.59 4.36
CA ASP A 88 -11.05 -6.74 4.51
C ASP A 88 -10.34 -6.56 3.15
N CYS A 89 -10.30 -5.33 2.64
CA CYS A 89 -9.66 -5.03 1.36
C CYS A 89 -8.12 -4.97 1.46
N HIS A 90 -7.56 -4.98 2.68
CA HIS A 90 -6.12 -4.97 2.92
C HIS A 90 -5.73 -5.80 4.13
N SER A 91 -5.15 -6.98 3.88
CA SER A 91 -4.63 -7.82 4.94
C SER A 91 -3.24 -8.36 4.61
N HIS A 92 -2.51 -8.70 5.68
CA HIS A 92 -1.26 -9.46 5.66
C HIS A 92 -1.38 -10.78 6.42
N SER A 93 -2.55 -11.09 6.96
CA SER A 93 -2.83 -12.36 7.63
C SER A 93 -2.86 -13.52 6.65
N ALA A 94 -2.69 -14.73 7.16
CA ALA A 94 -2.63 -15.97 6.40
C ALA A 94 -1.47 -16.03 5.39
N ALA A 95 -0.42 -15.22 5.53
CA ALA A 95 0.78 -15.27 4.69
C ALA A 95 1.99 -15.69 5.53
N ARG A 96 2.61 -16.83 5.19
CA ARG A 96 3.73 -17.39 5.94
C ARG A 96 5.04 -16.65 5.68
N GLY A 97 5.79 -16.34 6.75
CA GLY A 97 7.18 -15.88 6.65
C GLY A 97 7.36 -14.39 6.28
N GLY A 98 6.27 -13.62 6.22
CA GLY A 98 6.27 -12.21 5.86
C GLY A 98 5.87 -11.97 4.40
N VAL A 99 5.52 -10.71 4.09
CA VAL A 99 4.87 -10.31 2.83
C VAL A 99 5.72 -9.35 1.97
N ASN A 100 6.96 -9.05 2.36
CA ASN A 100 7.84 -8.13 1.64
C ASN A 100 9.02 -8.88 1.02
N GLU A 101 9.08 -8.90 -0.31
CA GLU A 101 10.28 -9.29 -1.08
C GLU A 101 11.21 -8.08 -1.20
N ALA A 102 11.79 -7.66 -0.08
CA ALA A 102 12.37 -6.32 0.05
C ALA A 102 13.65 -6.12 -0.78
N VAL A 103 14.35 -7.19 -1.19
CA VAL A 103 15.66 -7.10 -1.86
C VAL A 103 15.53 -6.40 -3.22
N ASN A 104 14.53 -6.76 -4.01
CA ASN A 104 14.18 -6.06 -5.24
C ASN A 104 13.18 -4.93 -4.93
N ASN A 105 13.12 -3.90 -5.76
CA ASN A 105 12.10 -2.86 -5.65
C ASN A 105 10.93 -3.05 -6.63
N ILE A 106 11.14 -3.90 -7.64
CA ILE A 106 10.18 -4.22 -8.69
C ILE A 106 10.07 -5.74 -8.74
N SER A 107 9.03 -6.28 -8.11
CA SER A 107 8.82 -7.72 -7.98
C SER A 107 7.38 -8.17 -8.34
N PRO A 108 6.77 -7.72 -9.46
CA PRO A 108 5.39 -8.07 -9.80
C PRO A 108 5.17 -9.56 -10.18
N GLU A 109 6.24 -10.33 -10.34
CA GLU A 109 6.24 -11.75 -10.65
C GLU A 109 5.98 -12.66 -9.43
N VAL A 110 6.26 -12.19 -8.21
CA VAL A 110 6.08 -13.00 -6.98
C VAL A 110 4.63 -12.95 -6.51
N ARG A 111 4.14 -14.00 -5.83
CA ARG A 111 2.70 -14.20 -5.59
C ARG A 111 2.41 -14.56 -4.14
N VAL A 112 1.50 -13.82 -3.50
CA VAL A 112 0.98 -14.17 -2.16
C VAL A 112 0.31 -15.55 -2.17
N ASN A 113 -0.33 -15.93 -3.28
CA ASN A 113 -0.90 -17.27 -3.46
C ASN A 113 0.09 -18.40 -3.16
N ASP A 114 1.39 -18.19 -3.33
CA ASP A 114 2.39 -19.24 -3.08
C ASP A 114 2.67 -19.48 -1.59
N VAL A 115 2.28 -18.54 -0.71
CA VAL A 115 2.61 -18.54 0.72
C VAL A 115 1.39 -18.44 1.64
N ILE A 116 0.19 -18.64 1.10
CA ILE A 116 -1.02 -18.71 1.94
C ILE A 116 -0.93 -19.88 2.93
N ASP A 117 -1.14 -19.57 4.21
CA ASP A 117 -1.10 -20.50 5.33
C ASP A 117 -2.51 -20.68 5.94
N PRO A 118 -3.21 -21.78 5.62
CA PRO A 118 -4.53 -22.08 6.18
C PRO A 118 -4.54 -22.33 7.69
N GLU A 119 -3.38 -22.56 8.30
CA GLU A 119 -3.26 -22.85 9.74
C GLU A 119 -3.02 -21.59 10.57
N ASP A 120 -2.83 -20.42 9.93
CA ASP A 120 -2.63 -19.17 10.63
C ASP A 120 -3.77 -18.91 11.62
N THR A 121 -3.39 -18.76 12.89
CA THR A 121 -4.34 -18.52 14.00
C THR A 121 -5.12 -17.22 13.84
N ASP A 122 -4.61 -16.25 13.09
CA ASP A 122 -5.34 -15.02 12.81
C ASP A 122 -6.63 -15.28 12.03
N ILE A 123 -6.69 -16.31 11.18
CA ILE A 123 -7.90 -16.70 10.44
C ILE A 123 -9.03 -17.03 11.44
N TYR A 124 -8.74 -17.89 12.43
CA TYR A 124 -9.70 -18.26 13.48
C TYR A 124 -10.17 -17.04 14.28
N ARG A 125 -9.22 -16.18 14.64
CA ARG A 125 -9.43 -14.98 15.42
C ARG A 125 -10.27 -13.92 14.70
N GLN A 126 -10.13 -13.83 13.38
CA GLN A 126 -10.87 -12.94 12.51
C GLN A 126 -12.28 -13.46 12.22
N LEU A 127 -12.42 -14.78 12.01
CA LEU A 127 -13.73 -15.44 11.96
C LEU A 127 -14.52 -15.19 13.25
N ALA A 128 -13.86 -15.23 14.42
CA ALA A 128 -14.48 -14.88 15.70
C ALA A 128 -14.95 -13.42 15.81
N GLY A 129 -14.52 -12.55 14.90
CA GLY A 129 -14.94 -11.15 14.75
C GLY A 129 -15.92 -10.90 13.60
N GLY A 130 -16.33 -11.95 12.87
CA GLY A 130 -17.27 -11.85 11.74
C GLY A 130 -16.62 -11.59 10.37
N LEU A 131 -15.29 -11.63 10.27
CA LEU A 131 -14.60 -11.50 8.98
C LEU A 131 -14.68 -12.83 8.21
N THR A 132 -15.04 -12.77 6.93
CA THR A 132 -15.21 -13.98 6.09
C THR A 132 -14.34 -13.96 4.84
N ALA A 133 -13.88 -12.80 4.38
CA ALA A 133 -12.99 -12.70 3.24
C ALA A 133 -11.96 -11.58 3.42
N ALA A 134 -10.81 -11.74 2.78
CA ALA A 134 -9.73 -10.77 2.80
C ALA A 134 -8.98 -10.74 1.47
N ASN A 135 -8.41 -9.59 1.15
CA ASN A 135 -7.41 -9.44 0.11
C ASN A 135 -6.01 -9.42 0.76
N VAL A 136 -5.31 -10.54 0.67
CA VAL A 136 -3.96 -10.70 1.22
C VAL A 136 -2.95 -10.15 0.23
N LEU A 137 -2.21 -9.14 0.64
CA LEU A 137 -1.31 -8.36 -0.21
C LEU A 137 0.14 -8.53 0.21
N HIS A 138 1.05 -8.29 -0.73
CA HIS A 138 2.42 -7.93 -0.37
C HIS A 138 2.42 -6.68 0.52
N GLY A 139 3.50 -6.49 1.28
CA GLY A 139 3.69 -5.27 2.07
C GLY A 139 4.02 -4.05 1.20
N SER A 140 4.66 -3.04 1.79
CA SER A 140 4.94 -1.74 1.17
C SER A 140 6.42 -1.44 0.97
N ALA A 141 7.30 -2.43 1.08
CA ALA A 141 8.74 -2.23 0.89
C ALA A 141 9.14 -1.92 -0.57
N ASN A 142 8.29 -2.28 -1.54
CA ASN A 142 8.60 -2.25 -2.97
C ASN A 142 7.70 -1.24 -3.67
N ALA A 143 8.25 -0.44 -4.59
CA ALA A 143 7.46 0.47 -5.43
C ALA A 143 6.41 -0.30 -6.25
N ILE A 144 6.84 -1.43 -6.83
CA ILE A 144 5.95 -2.46 -7.38
C ILE A 144 6.28 -3.75 -6.64
N GLY A 145 5.43 -4.12 -5.69
CA GLY A 145 5.48 -5.41 -5.00
C GLY A 145 4.92 -6.53 -5.88
N GLY A 146 4.48 -7.61 -5.25
CA GLY A 146 3.96 -8.78 -5.95
C GLY A 146 2.44 -8.87 -6.03
N GLN A 147 1.99 -9.98 -6.58
CA GLN A 147 0.60 -10.33 -6.83
C GLN A 147 -0.12 -10.70 -5.54
N ASN A 148 -1.37 -10.27 -5.40
CA ASN A 148 -2.21 -10.50 -4.22
C ASN A 148 -3.04 -11.80 -4.32
N ALA A 149 -3.68 -12.15 -3.21
CA ALA A 149 -4.56 -13.31 -3.08
C ALA A 149 -5.89 -12.87 -2.45
N ILE A 150 -7.01 -13.08 -3.15
CA ILE A 150 -8.34 -12.89 -2.56
C ILE A 150 -8.78 -14.22 -1.97
N VAL A 151 -8.98 -14.24 -0.65
CA VAL A 151 -9.29 -15.45 0.11
C VAL A 151 -10.62 -15.33 0.85
N LYS A 152 -11.31 -16.46 1.02
CA LYS A 152 -12.31 -16.68 2.06
C LYS A 152 -11.66 -17.37 3.25
N LEU A 153 -11.97 -16.89 4.45
CA LEU A 153 -11.38 -17.35 5.69
C LEU A 153 -11.95 -18.72 6.06
N LYS A 154 -11.08 -19.72 6.04
CA LYS A 154 -11.44 -21.14 6.15
C LYS A 154 -10.36 -21.84 6.97
N TRP A 155 -10.41 -21.72 8.29
CA TRP A 155 -9.30 -22.11 9.16
C TRP A 155 -9.07 -23.62 9.14
N ARG A 156 -7.80 -24.02 8.96
CA ARG A 156 -7.31 -25.40 8.79
C ARG A 156 -7.92 -26.14 7.60
N SER A 157 -8.34 -25.43 6.55
CA SER A 157 -8.63 -26.05 5.24
C SER A 157 -7.34 -26.29 4.46
N ASN A 158 -7.44 -26.57 3.15
CA ASN A 158 -6.31 -26.37 2.25
C ASN A 158 -6.33 -24.95 1.65
N ARG A 159 -5.19 -24.57 1.06
CA ARG A 159 -4.97 -23.27 0.43
C ARG A 159 -5.89 -23.03 -0.75
N GLU A 160 -6.06 -24.01 -1.61
CA GLU A 160 -6.86 -23.89 -2.84
C GLU A 160 -8.32 -23.60 -2.52
N GLU A 161 -8.86 -24.18 -1.45
CA GLU A 161 -10.22 -23.90 -0.94
C GLU A 161 -10.39 -22.48 -0.39
N MET A 162 -9.32 -21.85 0.09
CA MET A 162 -9.37 -20.47 0.56
C MET A 162 -9.49 -19.49 -0.60
N LEU A 163 -8.90 -19.78 -1.76
CA LEU A 163 -8.91 -18.86 -2.90
C LEU A 163 -10.33 -18.65 -3.45
N VAL A 164 -10.68 -17.39 -3.73
CA VAL A 164 -11.94 -17.08 -4.41
C VAL A 164 -11.82 -17.42 -5.88
N ALA A 165 -12.40 -18.56 -6.28
CA ALA A 165 -12.38 -19.01 -7.67
C ALA A 165 -12.91 -17.92 -8.64
N GLY A 166 -12.12 -17.64 -9.68
CA GLY A 166 -12.44 -16.66 -10.72
C GLY A 166 -12.34 -15.19 -10.28
N ALA A 167 -11.84 -14.91 -9.07
CA ALA A 167 -11.57 -13.54 -8.66
C ALA A 167 -10.48 -12.93 -9.57
N PRO A 168 -10.58 -11.63 -9.93
CA PRO A 168 -9.54 -10.99 -10.71
C PRO A 168 -8.20 -10.97 -9.98
N GLU A 169 -7.13 -11.15 -10.73
CA GLU A 169 -5.79 -11.05 -10.19
C GLU A 169 -5.41 -9.59 -9.97
N GLY A 170 -4.63 -9.31 -8.93
CA GLY A 170 -4.11 -7.98 -8.65
C GLY A 170 -2.62 -7.98 -8.35
N VAL A 171 -2.11 -6.77 -8.08
CA VAL A 171 -0.71 -6.50 -7.74
C VAL A 171 -0.65 -5.34 -6.75
N LYS A 172 0.26 -5.45 -5.78
CA LYS A 172 0.51 -4.41 -4.78
C LYS A 172 1.57 -3.43 -5.29
N PHE A 173 1.27 -2.15 -5.25
CA PHE A 173 2.21 -1.05 -5.40
C PHE A 173 2.42 -0.39 -4.04
N ALA A 174 3.49 0.39 -3.91
CA ALA A 174 3.67 1.28 -2.77
C ALA A 174 4.35 2.60 -3.16
N LEU A 175 3.94 3.66 -2.48
CA LEU A 175 4.44 5.02 -2.61
C LEU A 175 4.96 5.52 -1.25
N GLY A 176 5.57 6.70 -1.23
CA GLY A 176 5.94 7.39 0.01
C GLY A 176 7.21 6.87 0.69
N GLU A 177 7.25 6.99 2.02
CA GLU A 177 8.42 6.74 2.87
C GLU A 177 8.92 5.28 2.83
N ASN A 178 8.00 4.33 2.63
CA ASN A 178 8.33 2.91 2.65
C ASN A 178 9.17 2.43 1.46
N PRO A 179 8.76 2.60 0.19
CA PRO A 179 9.56 2.17 -0.96
C PRO A 179 10.88 2.93 -1.12
N LYS A 180 10.97 4.16 -0.59
CA LYS A 180 12.23 4.93 -0.48
C LYS A 180 13.08 4.57 0.75
N ARG A 181 12.64 3.59 1.56
CA ARG A 181 13.34 3.04 2.73
C ARG A 181 13.78 4.08 3.77
N SER A 182 13.00 5.12 3.99
CA SER A 182 13.32 6.12 5.03
C SER A 182 13.00 5.63 6.44
N ASN A 183 12.16 4.60 6.56
CA ASN A 183 11.64 4.10 7.84
C ASN A 183 12.26 2.78 8.30
N PHE A 184 13.04 2.14 7.43
CA PHE A 184 13.78 0.93 7.75
C PHE A 184 15.02 0.86 6.85
N ASN A 185 16.21 0.87 7.45
CA ASN A 185 17.44 0.49 6.76
C ASN A 185 18.30 -0.33 7.73
N PRO A 186 18.58 -1.60 7.43
CA PRO A 186 19.46 -2.40 8.28
C PRO A 186 20.84 -1.73 8.41
N PRO A 187 21.44 -1.68 9.62
CA PRO A 187 22.78 -1.14 9.79
C PRO A 187 23.79 -1.83 8.87
N GLY A 188 24.63 -1.05 8.19
CA GLY A 188 25.65 -1.57 7.27
C GLY A 188 25.15 -1.99 5.88
N VAL A 189 23.85 -1.83 5.58
CA VAL A 189 23.30 -2.08 4.25
C VAL A 189 23.14 -0.76 3.51
N GLU A 190 23.72 -0.68 2.31
CA GLU A 190 23.57 0.47 1.43
C GLU A 190 22.10 0.62 0.99
N ARG A 191 21.60 1.86 0.97
CA ARG A 191 20.23 2.12 0.53
C ARG A 191 20.12 1.87 -0.97
N ARG A 192 19.25 0.95 -1.37
CA ARG A 192 18.91 0.74 -2.78
C ARG A 192 18.12 1.93 -3.34
N TYR A 193 18.26 2.19 -4.64
CA TYR A 193 17.41 3.13 -5.36
C TYR A 193 15.92 2.74 -5.27
N PRO A 194 14.99 3.70 -5.10
CA PRO A 194 15.18 5.14 -4.91
C PRO A 194 15.24 5.55 -3.42
N ASN A 195 15.70 6.77 -3.16
CA ASN A 195 15.74 7.42 -1.85
C ASN A 195 14.78 8.61 -1.74
N THR A 196 14.06 8.97 -2.81
CA THR A 196 13.11 10.08 -2.83
C THR A 196 11.75 9.67 -3.43
N ARG A 197 10.68 10.40 -3.11
CA ARG A 197 9.34 10.22 -3.71
C ARG A 197 9.35 10.42 -5.22
N MET A 198 10.11 11.39 -5.71
CA MET A 198 10.30 11.63 -7.14
C MET A 198 11.06 10.47 -7.82
N GLY A 199 12.00 9.81 -7.12
CA GLY A 199 12.65 8.60 -7.62
C GLY A 199 11.74 7.37 -7.64
N VAL A 200 10.81 7.24 -6.68
CA VAL A 200 9.76 6.19 -6.71
C VAL A 200 8.90 6.34 -7.95
N GLU A 201 8.46 7.57 -8.25
CA GLU A 201 7.69 7.86 -9.46
C GLU A 201 8.48 7.54 -10.74
N GLN A 202 9.75 7.95 -10.83
CA GLN A 202 10.57 7.63 -12.00
C GLN A 202 10.78 6.13 -12.19
N LEU A 203 11.07 5.40 -11.12
CA LEU A 203 11.26 3.96 -11.21
C LEU A 203 10.00 3.26 -11.76
N ILE A 204 8.81 3.66 -11.30
CA ILE A 204 7.56 3.12 -11.82
C ILE A 204 7.40 3.48 -13.31
N ARG A 205 7.61 4.75 -13.68
CA ARG A 205 7.55 5.22 -15.08
C ARG A 205 8.47 4.38 -15.99
N GLU A 206 9.73 4.24 -15.62
CA GLU A 206 10.75 3.53 -16.39
C GLU A 206 10.35 2.08 -16.65
N ARG A 207 9.88 1.38 -15.61
CA ARG A 207 9.43 0.00 -15.76
C ARG A 207 8.22 -0.15 -16.66
N PHE A 208 7.29 0.81 -16.65
CA PHE A 208 6.16 0.80 -17.58
C PHE A 208 6.54 1.18 -19.01
N LEU A 209 7.57 2.02 -19.21
CA LEU A 209 8.14 2.25 -20.55
C LEU A 209 8.69 0.93 -21.12
N THR A 210 9.48 0.19 -20.33
CA THR A 210 10.01 -1.12 -20.73
C THR A 210 8.88 -2.13 -20.99
N ALA A 211 7.87 -2.18 -20.12
CA ALA A 211 6.72 -3.09 -20.30
C ALA A 211 5.91 -2.77 -21.56
N ARG A 212 5.74 -1.49 -21.91
CA ARG A 212 5.04 -1.08 -23.13
C ARG A 212 5.79 -1.56 -24.38
N ASP A 213 7.11 -1.40 -24.39
CA ASP A 213 7.94 -1.85 -25.51
C ASP A 213 7.93 -3.39 -25.62
N TYR A 214 8.01 -4.09 -24.49
CA TYR A 214 7.85 -5.55 -24.39
C TYR A 214 6.51 -6.04 -24.95
N VAL A 215 5.40 -5.44 -24.53
CA VAL A 215 4.06 -5.77 -25.04
C VAL A 215 3.98 -5.53 -26.55
N LYS A 216 4.55 -4.43 -27.04
CA LYS A 216 4.57 -4.11 -28.48
C LYS A 216 5.39 -5.12 -29.29
N GLU A 217 6.52 -5.60 -28.76
CA GLU A 217 7.33 -6.64 -29.41
C GLU A 217 6.54 -7.94 -29.56
N TRP A 218 5.88 -8.40 -28.49
CA TRP A 218 5.02 -9.58 -28.54
C TRP A 218 3.80 -9.40 -29.44
N GLU A 219 3.14 -8.24 -29.41
CA GLU A 219 2.03 -7.93 -30.32
C GLU A 219 2.47 -7.97 -31.78
N THR A 220 3.69 -7.52 -32.08
CA THR A 220 4.24 -7.54 -33.44
C THR A 220 4.54 -8.97 -33.87
N TYR A 221 5.24 -9.75 -33.04
CA TYR A 221 5.54 -11.15 -33.32
C TYR A 221 4.27 -12.01 -33.47
N ASN A 222 3.26 -11.80 -32.62
CA ASN A 222 2.00 -12.56 -32.66
C ASN A 222 1.16 -12.27 -33.90
N LYS A 223 1.38 -11.15 -34.60
CA LYS A 223 0.72 -10.80 -35.87
C LYS A 223 1.37 -11.43 -37.09
N LEU A 224 2.58 -11.97 -36.96
CA LEU A 224 3.26 -12.68 -38.06
C LEU A 224 2.50 -13.95 -38.43
N SER A 225 2.50 -14.28 -39.72
CA SER A 225 2.02 -15.59 -40.20
C SER A 225 2.92 -16.72 -39.68
N GLU A 226 2.44 -17.96 -39.67
CA GLU A 226 3.24 -19.10 -39.23
C GLU A 226 4.53 -19.29 -40.06
N SER A 227 4.51 -18.93 -41.35
CA SER A 227 5.71 -18.96 -42.20
C SER A 227 6.71 -17.84 -41.90
N GLU A 228 6.23 -16.70 -41.38
CA GLU A 228 7.11 -15.63 -40.92
C GLU A 228 7.66 -15.95 -39.54
N LYS A 229 6.85 -16.50 -38.62
CA LYS A 229 7.31 -16.96 -37.31
C LYS A 229 8.38 -18.03 -37.42
N SER A 230 8.32 -18.93 -38.40
CA SER A 230 9.38 -19.92 -38.61
C SER A 230 10.74 -19.31 -39.01
N ARG A 231 10.78 -18.02 -39.37
CA ARG A 231 11.97 -17.26 -39.78
C ARG A 231 12.36 -16.16 -38.80
N HIS A 232 11.59 -15.95 -37.73
CA HIS A 232 11.83 -14.92 -36.72
C HIS A 232 11.90 -15.57 -35.35
N GLU A 233 12.89 -15.20 -34.55
CA GLU A 233 12.95 -15.64 -33.16
C GLU A 233 11.86 -14.94 -32.34
N PRO A 234 11.10 -15.67 -31.49
CA PRO A 234 10.14 -15.04 -30.60
C PRO A 234 10.84 -14.08 -29.63
N PRO A 235 10.21 -12.96 -29.24
CA PRO A 235 10.72 -12.12 -28.17
C PRO A 235 10.99 -12.94 -26.90
N ARG A 236 12.06 -12.62 -26.17
CA ARG A 236 12.39 -13.30 -24.91
C ARG A 236 11.29 -13.06 -23.90
N ARG A 237 10.82 -14.11 -23.22
CA ARG A 237 9.84 -13.98 -22.13
C ARG A 237 10.48 -13.42 -20.86
N ASP A 238 9.78 -12.49 -20.20
CA ASP A 238 10.17 -11.90 -18.92
C ASP A 238 8.96 -11.85 -18.00
N LEU A 239 9.04 -12.48 -16.82
CA LEU A 239 7.90 -12.63 -15.91
C LEU A 239 7.49 -11.30 -15.24
N GLN A 240 8.44 -10.37 -15.06
CA GLN A 240 8.12 -9.05 -14.53
C GLN A 240 7.34 -8.25 -15.57
N LEU A 241 7.82 -8.26 -16.81
CA LEU A 241 7.19 -7.54 -17.91
C LEU A 241 5.87 -8.19 -18.34
N ASP A 242 5.69 -9.50 -18.19
CA ASP A 242 4.39 -10.19 -18.32
C ASP A 242 3.36 -9.56 -17.36
N ALA A 243 3.69 -9.49 -16.07
CA ALA A 243 2.79 -8.95 -15.04
C ALA A 243 2.49 -7.46 -15.25
N LEU A 244 3.48 -6.66 -15.64
CA LEU A 244 3.26 -5.24 -15.99
C LEU A 244 2.46 -5.08 -17.28
N GLY A 245 2.68 -5.95 -18.27
CA GLY A 245 1.93 -5.98 -19.52
C GLY A 245 0.45 -6.28 -19.29
N GLU A 246 0.12 -7.16 -18.35
CA GLU A 246 -1.26 -7.43 -17.94
C GLU A 246 -1.95 -6.20 -17.32
N ILE A 247 -1.21 -5.35 -16.61
CA ILE A 247 -1.73 -4.07 -16.10
C ILE A 247 -2.06 -3.13 -17.27
N LEU A 248 -1.13 -2.98 -18.23
CA LEU A 248 -1.34 -2.17 -19.44
C LEU A 248 -2.54 -2.67 -20.28
N GLN A 249 -2.82 -3.97 -20.22
CA GLN A 249 -3.97 -4.60 -20.90
C GLN A 249 -5.26 -4.61 -20.05
N GLY A 250 -5.23 -4.08 -18.83
CA GLY A 250 -6.38 -4.02 -17.92
C GLY A 250 -6.83 -5.38 -17.36
N LYS A 251 -5.94 -6.39 -17.39
CA LYS A 251 -6.21 -7.74 -16.87
C LYS A 251 -5.90 -7.87 -15.37
N ARG A 252 -4.91 -7.12 -14.89
CA ARG A 252 -4.45 -7.15 -13.49
C ARG A 252 -4.83 -5.87 -12.76
N LEU A 253 -5.43 -6.02 -11.58
CA LEU A 253 -5.89 -4.91 -10.74
C LEU A 253 -4.72 -4.29 -9.95
N VAL A 254 -4.58 -2.97 -10.00
CA VAL A 254 -3.54 -2.28 -9.21
C VAL A 254 -4.11 -1.84 -7.87
N HIS A 255 -3.48 -2.27 -6.79
CA HIS A 255 -3.74 -1.81 -5.42
C HIS A 255 -2.50 -1.10 -4.90
N SER A 256 -2.59 0.18 -4.51
CA SER A 256 -1.39 0.97 -4.18
C SER A 256 -1.40 1.50 -2.76
N HIS A 257 -0.40 1.13 -1.96
CA HIS A 257 -0.11 1.75 -0.67
C HIS A 257 0.32 3.21 -0.87
N CYS A 258 -0.33 4.12 -0.18
CA CYS A 258 0.01 5.55 -0.19
C CYS A 258 -0.55 6.23 1.06
N TYR A 259 0.01 7.39 1.41
CA TYR A 259 -0.54 8.21 2.48
C TYR A 259 -0.85 9.62 2.00
N ARG A 260 0.13 10.28 1.38
CA ARG A 260 0.06 11.71 1.06
C ARG A 260 -0.54 12.01 -0.30
N GLN A 261 -1.13 13.20 -0.41
CA GLN A 261 -1.81 13.67 -1.62
C GLN A 261 -0.91 13.77 -2.86
N ASP A 262 0.36 14.15 -2.68
CA ASP A 262 1.33 14.32 -3.76
C ASP A 262 1.65 13.00 -4.45
N GLU A 263 1.85 11.95 -3.65
CA GLU A 263 2.04 10.57 -4.10
C GLU A 263 0.81 10.02 -4.84
N ILE A 264 -0.39 10.26 -4.29
CA ILE A 264 -1.65 9.84 -4.90
C ILE A 264 -1.80 10.44 -6.30
N LEU A 265 -1.59 11.75 -6.43
CA LEU A 265 -1.67 12.45 -7.72
C LEU A 265 -0.58 11.95 -8.68
N ALA A 266 0.65 11.76 -8.21
CA ALA A 266 1.74 11.25 -9.03
C ALA A 266 1.39 9.91 -9.69
N LEU A 267 0.83 8.96 -8.93
CA LEU A 267 0.44 7.67 -9.51
C LEU A 267 -0.80 7.77 -10.41
N ILE A 268 -1.77 8.66 -10.10
CA ILE A 268 -2.89 8.94 -11.01
C ILE A 268 -2.37 9.44 -12.36
N ARG A 269 -1.43 10.41 -12.37
CA ARG A 269 -0.84 10.95 -13.61
C ARG A 269 -0.07 9.89 -14.38
N LEU A 270 0.67 9.00 -13.71
CA LEU A 270 1.30 7.85 -14.37
C LEU A 270 0.26 6.88 -14.98
N ALA A 271 -0.82 6.59 -14.25
CA ALA A 271 -1.89 5.75 -14.77
C ALA A 271 -2.54 6.34 -16.02
N GLU A 272 -2.74 7.66 -16.05
CA GLU A 272 -3.21 8.41 -17.22
C GLU A 272 -2.19 8.39 -18.37
N GLU A 273 -0.89 8.60 -18.08
CA GLU A 273 0.21 8.56 -19.07
C GLU A 273 0.29 7.21 -19.79
N PHE A 274 0.20 6.11 -19.06
CA PHE A 274 0.33 4.75 -19.60
C PHE A 274 -1.01 4.08 -19.96
N GLY A 275 -2.13 4.71 -19.62
CA GLY A 275 -3.48 4.23 -19.95
C GLY A 275 -3.94 3.02 -19.13
N PHE A 276 -3.44 2.84 -17.91
CA PHE A 276 -3.93 1.82 -16.98
C PHE A 276 -4.86 2.40 -15.90
N ARG A 277 -5.55 1.54 -15.14
CA ARG A 277 -6.44 1.97 -14.05
C ARG A 277 -5.90 1.50 -12.71
N ILE A 278 -5.99 2.39 -11.73
CA ILE A 278 -5.75 2.04 -10.33
C ILE A 278 -7.09 1.59 -9.77
N THR A 279 -7.15 0.40 -9.18
CA THR A 279 -8.40 -0.13 -8.64
C THR A 279 -8.67 0.46 -7.26
N THR A 280 -7.65 0.47 -6.38
CA THR A 280 -7.81 0.94 -5.00
C THR A 280 -6.51 1.49 -4.45
N PHE A 281 -6.54 2.71 -3.95
CA PHE A 281 -5.51 3.23 -3.05
C PHE A 281 -5.73 2.67 -1.64
N GLN A 282 -4.65 2.27 -1.01
CA GLN A 282 -4.59 1.62 0.29
C GLN A 282 -3.98 2.58 1.31
N HIS A 283 -4.56 2.61 2.51
CA HIS A 283 -4.37 3.58 3.61
C HIS A 283 -4.86 4.98 3.27
N VAL A 284 -4.31 5.62 2.23
CA VAL A 284 -4.87 6.83 1.58
C VAL A 284 -5.31 7.91 2.58
N LEU A 285 -4.47 8.18 3.58
CA LEU A 285 -4.83 9.01 4.74
C LEU A 285 -5.09 10.48 4.39
N GLU A 286 -4.49 10.97 3.31
CA GLU A 286 -4.78 12.30 2.73
C GLU A 286 -5.71 12.23 1.51
N GLY A 287 -6.43 11.13 1.30
CA GLY A 287 -7.38 10.99 0.19
C GLY A 287 -8.43 12.09 0.17
N TYR A 288 -8.86 12.59 1.34
CA TYR A 288 -9.77 13.72 1.47
C TYR A 288 -9.27 15.01 0.79
N LYS A 289 -7.95 15.18 0.67
CA LYS A 289 -7.33 16.35 0.03
C LYS A 289 -7.46 16.29 -1.50
N VAL A 290 -7.61 15.09 -2.08
CA VAL A 290 -7.59 14.82 -3.54
C VAL A 290 -8.76 13.91 -3.99
N ALA A 291 -9.86 13.95 -3.24
CA ALA A 291 -11.00 13.06 -3.45
C ALA A 291 -11.70 13.30 -4.79
N ASP A 292 -11.62 14.53 -5.32
CA ASP A 292 -12.18 14.88 -6.63
C ASP A 292 -11.41 14.21 -7.76
N GLU A 293 -10.09 14.26 -7.71
CA GLU A 293 -9.18 13.61 -8.65
C GLU A 293 -9.34 12.09 -8.58
N MET A 294 -9.48 11.53 -7.37
CA MET A 294 -9.76 10.10 -7.18
C MET A 294 -11.11 9.69 -7.80
N ALA A 295 -12.18 10.46 -7.55
CA ALA A 295 -13.50 10.19 -8.11
C ALA A 295 -13.51 10.29 -9.63
N GLN A 296 -12.82 11.29 -10.20
CA GLN A 296 -12.67 11.47 -11.63
C GLN A 296 -11.88 10.33 -12.30
N HIS A 297 -10.81 9.86 -11.67
CA HIS A 297 -10.08 8.67 -12.12
C HIS A 297 -10.86 7.37 -11.90
N GLY A 298 -11.91 7.39 -11.07
CA GLY A 298 -12.71 6.21 -10.74
C GLY A 298 -11.95 5.17 -9.90
N VAL A 299 -10.95 5.60 -9.12
CA VAL A 299 -10.21 4.75 -8.19
C VAL A 299 -10.92 4.71 -6.83
N GLY A 300 -10.94 3.54 -6.18
CA GLY A 300 -11.44 3.41 -4.81
C GLY A 300 -10.42 3.81 -3.74
N GLY A 301 -10.90 4.09 -2.53
CA GLY A 301 -10.06 4.32 -1.36
C GLY A 301 -10.32 3.28 -0.27
N SER A 302 -9.30 2.60 0.20
CA SER A 302 -9.36 1.68 1.33
C SER A 302 -8.52 2.30 2.43
N THR A 303 -9.15 2.86 3.46
CA THR A 303 -8.48 3.74 4.45
C THR A 303 -8.64 3.24 5.89
N PHE A 304 -7.99 3.95 6.82
CA PHE A 304 -8.18 3.76 8.25
C PHE A 304 -9.17 4.79 8.80
N SER A 305 -9.87 4.41 9.85
CA SER A 305 -10.74 5.32 10.59
C SER A 305 -9.97 6.16 11.62
N ASP A 306 -8.94 5.59 12.27
CA ASP A 306 -8.14 6.25 13.32
C ASP A 306 -6.72 5.69 13.53
N TRP A 307 -6.17 4.91 12.58
CA TRP A 307 -4.80 4.41 12.67
C TRP A 307 -3.81 5.31 11.90
N TRP A 308 -3.12 6.21 12.61
CA TRP A 308 -2.17 7.17 12.03
C TRP A 308 -1.18 7.76 13.07
N ALA A 309 -0.44 8.82 12.71
CA ALA A 309 0.58 9.50 13.54
C ALA A 309 1.78 8.64 13.98
N PHE A 310 1.99 7.47 13.37
CA PHE A 310 3.17 6.62 13.57
C PHE A 310 4.33 6.96 12.62
N LYS A 311 4.10 7.88 11.66
CA LYS A 311 5.07 8.41 10.68
C LYS A 311 4.70 9.84 10.31
N LEU A 312 5.65 10.55 9.69
CA LEU A 312 5.39 11.91 9.21
C LEU A 312 4.38 11.93 8.05
N GLU A 313 4.50 11.01 7.08
CA GLU A 313 3.52 10.88 5.99
C GLU A 313 2.09 10.57 6.45
N ALA A 314 1.93 10.07 7.67
CA ALA A 314 0.65 9.72 8.28
C ALA A 314 0.20 10.76 9.32
N TYR A 315 0.80 11.95 9.36
CA TYR A 315 0.53 12.93 10.41
C TYR A 315 -0.80 13.67 10.22
N ASP A 316 -1.10 14.07 8.99
CA ASP A 316 -2.28 14.88 8.60
C ASP A 316 -3.58 14.08 8.40
N ALA A 317 -3.59 12.86 8.90
CA ALA A 317 -4.72 11.97 8.83
C ALA A 317 -5.85 12.45 9.75
N ILE A 318 -7.08 12.33 9.27
CA ILE A 318 -8.27 12.73 10.02
C ILE A 318 -9.33 11.62 9.97
N PRO A 319 -10.16 11.47 11.03
CA PRO A 319 -11.16 10.39 11.05
C PRO A 319 -12.30 10.62 10.06
N TYR A 320 -12.43 11.84 9.56
CA TYR A 320 -13.40 12.24 8.55
C TYR A 320 -13.03 11.77 7.14
N ASN A 321 -11.78 11.30 6.92
CA ASN A 321 -11.22 11.01 5.59
C ASN A 321 -12.14 10.12 4.74
N GLY A 322 -12.54 8.95 5.28
CA GLY A 322 -13.40 8.02 4.57
C GLY A 322 -14.77 8.61 4.21
N THR A 323 -15.32 9.46 5.07
CA THR A 323 -16.63 10.09 4.82
C THR A 323 -16.55 11.23 3.82
N ILE A 324 -15.51 12.08 3.92
CA ILE A 324 -15.27 13.15 2.95
C ILE A 324 -15.09 12.54 1.55
N MET A 325 -14.23 11.53 1.41
CA MET A 325 -14.05 10.81 0.14
C MET A 325 -15.36 10.24 -0.40
N THR A 326 -16.16 9.59 0.45
CA THR A 326 -17.46 9.04 0.06
C THR A 326 -18.41 10.13 -0.44
N ASN A 327 -18.47 11.27 0.25
CA ASN A 327 -19.30 12.43 -0.13
C ASN A 327 -18.86 13.07 -1.45
N ARG A 328 -17.61 12.85 -1.88
CA ARG A 328 -17.09 13.26 -3.19
C ARG A 328 -17.25 12.19 -4.28
N GLY A 329 -17.87 11.05 -3.97
CA GLY A 329 -18.17 9.99 -4.92
C GLY A 329 -17.09 8.90 -5.06
N VAL A 330 -16.08 8.90 -4.19
CA VAL A 330 -15.09 7.81 -4.13
C VAL A 330 -15.73 6.57 -3.51
N LEU A 331 -15.49 5.39 -4.10
CA LEU A 331 -15.89 4.12 -3.48
C LEU A 331 -14.94 3.80 -2.32
N VAL A 332 -15.40 3.95 -1.08
CA VAL A 332 -14.57 3.83 0.12
C VAL A 332 -14.83 2.53 0.90
N SER A 333 -13.76 1.92 1.39
CA SER A 333 -13.77 0.87 2.41
C SER A 333 -12.87 1.25 3.58
N PHE A 334 -13.07 0.59 4.72
CA PHE A 334 -12.07 0.55 5.79
C PHE A 334 -11.36 -0.79 5.76
N ASN A 335 -10.06 -0.77 6.07
CA ASN A 335 -9.23 -1.97 6.14
C ASN A 335 -8.53 -2.10 7.48
N SER A 336 -8.02 -3.30 7.75
CA SER A 336 -7.38 -3.58 9.03
C SER A 336 -5.88 -3.32 9.02
N ASP A 337 -5.16 -3.72 7.97
CA ASP A 337 -3.70 -3.84 7.92
C ASP A 337 -3.08 -4.58 9.15
N SER A 338 -3.89 -5.39 9.84
CA SER A 338 -3.54 -5.95 11.15
C SER A 338 -4.40 -7.16 11.48
N GLY A 339 -3.74 -8.25 11.89
CA GLY A 339 -4.42 -9.47 12.34
C GLY A 339 -5.41 -9.23 13.49
N GLU A 340 -5.14 -8.22 14.33
CA GLU A 340 -5.95 -7.86 15.48
C GLU A 340 -7.09 -6.89 15.14
N LEU A 341 -6.84 -5.87 14.30
CA LEU A 341 -7.89 -4.93 13.91
C LEU A 341 -8.93 -5.58 12.99
N ALA A 342 -8.52 -6.57 12.19
CA ALA A 342 -9.37 -7.37 11.31
C ALA A 342 -10.53 -8.07 12.03
N ARG A 343 -10.41 -8.24 13.35
CA ARG A 343 -11.41 -8.84 14.25
C ARG A 343 -12.51 -7.87 14.66
N ARG A 344 -12.33 -6.58 14.35
CA ARG A 344 -13.12 -5.44 14.84
C ARG A 344 -13.53 -4.51 13.70
N MET A 345 -13.57 -5.00 12.47
CA MET A 345 -13.98 -4.22 11.29
C MET A 345 -15.37 -3.60 11.42
N ASN A 346 -16.28 -4.23 12.17
CA ASN A 346 -17.58 -3.62 12.49
C ASN A 346 -17.46 -2.34 13.33
N LEU A 347 -16.46 -2.24 14.22
CA LEU A 347 -16.17 -1.04 14.99
C LEU A 347 -15.49 0.02 14.14
N GLU A 348 -14.63 -0.39 13.19
CA GLU A 348 -14.08 0.54 12.19
C GLU A 348 -15.22 1.23 11.43
N ALA A 349 -16.18 0.46 10.93
CA ALA A 349 -17.37 1.02 10.28
C ALA A 349 -18.14 1.98 11.20
N ALA A 350 -18.36 1.62 12.47
CA ALA A 350 -19.09 2.45 13.42
C ALA A 350 -18.46 3.85 13.63
N LYS A 351 -17.14 3.97 13.49
CA LYS A 351 -16.43 5.26 13.60
C LYS A 351 -16.82 6.23 12.47
N ALA A 352 -17.21 5.75 11.31
CA ALA A 352 -17.71 6.61 10.22
C ALA A 352 -19.04 7.31 10.58
N ILE A 353 -19.85 6.71 11.45
CA ILE A 353 -21.03 7.37 12.03
C ILE A 353 -20.59 8.48 12.98
N LYS A 354 -19.69 8.14 13.91
CA LYS A 354 -19.27 9.05 14.97
C LYS A 354 -18.60 10.32 14.44
N TYR A 355 -17.68 10.16 13.49
CA TYR A 355 -16.91 11.28 12.96
C TYR A 355 -17.57 11.86 11.71
N GLY A 356 -17.94 11.02 10.74
CA GLY A 356 -18.47 11.48 9.45
C GLY A 356 -19.96 11.78 9.41
N GLY A 357 -20.74 11.32 10.39
CA GLY A 357 -22.20 11.45 10.36
C GLY A 357 -22.88 10.57 9.30
N LEU A 358 -22.20 9.53 8.80
CA LEU A 358 -22.85 8.55 7.93
C LEU A 358 -23.96 7.82 8.68
N ASN A 359 -25.03 7.45 7.97
CA ASN A 359 -26.01 6.54 8.54
C ASN A 359 -25.42 5.12 8.69
N GLU A 360 -26.06 4.30 9.52
CA GLU A 360 -25.56 2.96 9.87
C GLU A 360 -25.39 2.03 8.68
N VAL A 361 -26.28 2.11 7.69
CA VAL A 361 -26.18 1.28 6.47
C VAL A 361 -24.97 1.70 5.65
N GLU A 362 -24.78 2.99 5.38
CA GLU A 362 -23.61 3.48 4.63
C GLU A 362 -22.30 3.19 5.37
N ALA A 363 -22.28 3.31 6.70
CA ALA A 363 -21.13 2.95 7.51
C ALA A 363 -20.80 1.45 7.39
N LEU A 364 -21.77 0.56 7.52
CA LEU A 364 -21.54 -0.89 7.42
C LEU A 364 -21.10 -1.33 6.01
N LYS A 365 -21.47 -0.58 4.96
CA LYS A 365 -20.98 -0.83 3.59
C LYS A 365 -19.46 -0.75 3.48
N PHE A 366 -18.78 0.05 4.31
CA PHE A 366 -17.31 0.21 4.29
C PHE A 366 -16.56 -1.09 4.57
N VAL A 367 -17.21 -2.07 5.19
CA VAL A 367 -16.61 -3.36 5.57
C VAL A 367 -17.39 -4.56 5.02
N THR A 368 -18.27 -4.32 4.04
CA THR A 368 -19.09 -5.36 3.38
C THR A 368 -19.10 -5.18 1.86
N ILE A 369 -20.10 -4.50 1.29
CA ILE A 369 -20.27 -4.43 -0.16
C ILE A 369 -19.25 -3.53 -0.86
N ASN A 370 -18.72 -2.49 -0.21
CA ASN A 370 -17.74 -1.60 -0.84
C ASN A 370 -16.39 -2.28 -1.08
N PRO A 371 -15.77 -2.96 -0.10
CA PRO A 371 -14.56 -3.75 -0.37
C PRO A 371 -14.84 -4.88 -1.38
N ALA A 372 -16.02 -5.51 -1.39
CA ALA A 372 -16.36 -6.49 -2.43
C ALA A 372 -16.35 -5.89 -3.85
N LYS A 373 -16.86 -4.67 -4.02
CA LYS A 373 -16.84 -3.93 -5.29
C LYS A 373 -15.44 -3.51 -5.71
N GLN A 374 -14.62 -3.06 -4.75
CA GLN A 374 -13.21 -2.74 -4.99
C GLN A 374 -12.42 -3.96 -5.48
N LEU A 375 -12.70 -5.13 -4.90
CA LEU A 375 -12.11 -6.41 -5.29
C LEU A 375 -12.79 -7.07 -6.51
N LYS A 376 -13.88 -6.48 -7.02
CA LYS A 376 -14.69 -6.99 -8.14
C LYS A 376 -15.22 -8.42 -7.92
N ILE A 377 -15.61 -8.71 -6.69
CA ILE A 377 -16.24 -9.98 -6.25
C ILE A 377 -17.64 -9.76 -5.68
N ASP A 378 -18.21 -8.56 -5.87
CA ASP A 378 -19.52 -8.15 -5.35
C ASP A 378 -20.69 -8.92 -5.96
N ASN A 379 -20.47 -9.60 -7.09
CA ASN A 379 -21.43 -10.57 -7.62
C ASN A 379 -21.56 -11.84 -6.77
N ARG A 380 -20.59 -12.12 -5.89
CA ARG A 380 -20.54 -13.32 -5.05
C ARG A 380 -20.76 -13.03 -3.57
N VAL A 381 -20.24 -11.92 -3.05
CA VAL A 381 -20.18 -11.63 -1.60
C VAL A 381 -20.48 -10.15 -1.29
N GLY A 382 -20.48 -9.79 0.00
CA GLY A 382 -20.63 -8.42 0.47
C GLY A 382 -22.07 -7.95 0.67
N SER A 383 -23.07 -8.74 0.26
CA SER A 383 -24.48 -8.53 0.55
C SER A 383 -25.22 -9.87 0.71
N LEU A 384 -26.34 -9.85 1.43
CA LEU A 384 -27.27 -10.98 1.55
C LEU A 384 -28.35 -10.80 0.49
N GLU A 385 -28.08 -11.35 -0.69
CA GLU A 385 -28.99 -11.35 -1.84
C GLU A 385 -29.07 -12.76 -2.41
N VAL A 386 -30.23 -13.14 -2.95
CA VAL A 386 -30.44 -14.47 -3.53
C VAL A 386 -29.42 -14.75 -4.64
N GLY A 387 -28.81 -15.94 -4.61
CA GLY A 387 -27.78 -16.41 -5.54
C GLY A 387 -26.33 -16.16 -5.09
N LYS A 388 -26.12 -15.22 -4.16
CA LYS A 388 -24.80 -14.95 -3.58
C LYS A 388 -24.36 -16.06 -2.62
N ASP A 389 -23.06 -16.12 -2.39
CA ASP A 389 -22.48 -17.09 -1.47
C ASP A 389 -22.97 -16.81 -0.05
N ALA A 390 -23.24 -17.87 0.71
CA ALA A 390 -23.77 -17.79 2.06
C ALA A 390 -22.65 -17.47 3.07
N ASP A 391 -22.08 -16.28 2.93
CA ASP A 391 -21.07 -15.71 3.82
C ASP A 391 -21.78 -14.69 4.74
N PHE A 392 -22.01 -15.05 6.01
CA PHE A 392 -22.83 -14.25 6.93
C PHE A 392 -22.40 -14.38 8.40
N VAL A 393 -22.82 -13.41 9.20
CA VAL A 393 -22.52 -13.35 10.65
C VAL A 393 -23.81 -13.22 11.43
N VAL A 394 -23.94 -13.98 12.51
CA VAL A 394 -25.00 -13.83 13.51
C VAL A 394 -24.45 -13.05 14.70
N TRP A 395 -25.02 -11.89 14.97
CA TRP A 395 -24.61 -10.98 16.03
C TRP A 395 -25.58 -11.03 17.22
N SER A 396 -25.03 -10.97 18.43
CA SER A 396 -25.82 -10.92 19.67
C SER A 396 -26.68 -9.66 19.81
N GLY A 397 -26.39 -8.61 19.04
CA GLY A 397 -27.07 -7.32 19.06
C GLY A 397 -26.73 -6.49 17.82
N HIS A 398 -26.97 -5.18 17.88
CA HIS A 398 -26.75 -4.27 16.76
C HIS A 398 -25.30 -4.34 16.24
N PRO A 399 -25.03 -4.59 14.95
CA PRO A 399 -23.70 -4.96 14.45
C PRO A 399 -22.63 -3.87 14.65
N LEU A 400 -23.03 -2.59 14.69
CA LEU A 400 -22.13 -1.46 14.90
C LEU A 400 -21.96 -1.05 16.37
N SER A 401 -22.51 -1.82 17.31
CA SER A 401 -22.34 -1.57 18.75
C SER A 401 -21.06 -2.22 19.28
N VAL A 402 -20.36 -1.51 20.16
CA VAL A 402 -19.18 -2.01 20.88
C VAL A 402 -19.50 -3.18 21.83
N TYR A 403 -20.76 -3.34 22.22
CA TYR A 403 -21.22 -4.45 23.09
C TYR A 403 -21.63 -5.69 22.31
N SER A 404 -21.77 -5.58 20.99
CA SER A 404 -22.20 -6.70 20.16
C SER A 404 -21.06 -7.67 19.89
N ILE A 405 -21.42 -8.95 19.87
CA ILE A 405 -20.48 -10.05 19.71
C ILE A 405 -20.93 -10.89 18.52
N ALA A 406 -19.98 -11.25 17.64
CA ALA A 406 -20.21 -12.27 16.63
C ALA A 406 -20.36 -13.63 17.33
N GLU A 407 -21.57 -14.19 17.29
CA GLU A 407 -21.90 -15.48 17.89
C GLU A 407 -21.51 -16.63 16.95
N GLN A 408 -21.80 -16.45 15.65
CA GLN A 408 -21.49 -17.43 14.62
C GLN A 408 -21.04 -16.72 13.34
N THR A 409 -20.06 -17.29 12.67
CA THR A 409 -19.56 -16.81 11.37
C THR A 409 -19.57 -17.95 10.38
N TRP A 410 -20.20 -17.70 9.23
CA TRP A 410 -20.45 -18.69 8.21
C TRP A 410 -19.81 -18.27 6.90
N VAL A 411 -19.22 -19.25 6.20
CA VAL A 411 -18.54 -19.06 4.91
C VAL A 411 -19.03 -20.15 3.96
N GLU A 412 -19.67 -19.76 2.86
CA GLU A 412 -20.25 -20.67 1.88
C GLU A 412 -21.19 -21.71 2.53
N GLY A 413 -21.94 -21.29 3.55
CA GLY A 413 -22.85 -22.15 4.31
C GLY A 413 -22.19 -23.12 5.29
N PHE A 414 -20.86 -23.07 5.46
CA PHE A 414 -20.16 -23.78 6.54
C PHE A 414 -20.04 -22.90 7.78
N LYS A 415 -20.34 -23.46 8.96
CA LYS A 415 -20.13 -22.77 10.24
C LYS A 415 -18.66 -22.81 10.60
N GLU A 416 -17.93 -21.76 10.21
CA GLU A 416 -16.48 -21.67 10.43
C GLU A 416 -16.12 -21.23 11.84
N PHE A 417 -17.02 -20.52 12.51
CA PHE A 417 -16.87 -20.18 13.93
C PHE A 417 -18.22 -20.25 14.66
N ASP A 418 -18.18 -20.79 15.88
CA ASP A 418 -19.28 -20.81 16.83
C ASP A 418 -18.72 -20.50 18.22
N ARG A 419 -19.20 -19.41 18.82
CA ARG A 419 -18.69 -18.95 20.11
C ARG A 419 -18.98 -19.91 21.26
N GLN A 420 -20.14 -20.57 21.25
CA GLN A 420 -20.48 -21.50 22.32
C GLN A 420 -19.61 -22.76 22.22
N ALA A 421 -19.33 -23.22 21.00
CA ALA A 421 -18.38 -24.31 20.77
C ALA A 421 -16.96 -23.93 21.24
N ASP A 422 -16.48 -22.73 20.91
CA ASP A 422 -15.17 -22.21 21.35
C ASP A 422 -15.06 -22.14 22.88
N LEU A 423 -16.10 -21.65 23.57
CA LEU A 423 -16.12 -21.61 25.04
C LEU A 423 -16.09 -23.01 25.65
N ALA A 424 -16.91 -23.94 25.13
CA ALA A 424 -16.93 -25.32 25.60
C ALA A 424 -15.59 -26.04 25.36
N GLU A 425 -14.94 -25.78 24.21
CA GLU A 425 -13.63 -26.33 23.89
C GLU A 425 -12.54 -25.81 24.84
N ARG A 426 -12.55 -24.51 25.17
CA ARG A 426 -11.61 -23.92 26.14
C ARG A 426 -11.76 -24.55 27.52
N ASP A 427 -12.99 -24.75 27.97
CA ASP A 427 -13.26 -25.42 29.25
C ASP A 427 -12.73 -26.86 29.23
N SER A 428 -12.93 -27.58 28.12
CA SER A 428 -12.40 -28.93 27.94
C SER A 428 -10.87 -28.97 27.94
N ILE A 429 -10.20 -28.03 27.25
CA ILE A 429 -8.75 -27.91 27.21
C ILE A 429 -8.19 -27.60 28.60
N GLU A 430 -8.82 -26.70 29.35
CA GLU A 430 -8.38 -26.36 30.71
C GLU A 430 -8.56 -27.56 31.66
N GLN A 431 -9.63 -28.34 31.50
CA GLN A 431 -9.81 -29.57 32.25
C GLN A 431 -8.76 -30.64 31.89
N GLU A 432 -8.46 -30.81 30.60
CA GLU A 432 -7.38 -31.72 30.16
C GLU A 432 -6.02 -31.28 30.71
N ARG A 433 -5.72 -29.98 30.65
CA ARG A 433 -4.50 -29.42 31.22
C ARG A 433 -4.35 -29.71 32.70
N LYS A 434 -5.42 -29.53 33.49
CA LYS A 434 -5.44 -29.88 34.93
C LYS A 434 -5.18 -31.38 35.13
N ASN A 435 -5.86 -32.24 34.37
CA ASN A 435 -5.67 -33.69 34.44
C ASN A 435 -4.23 -34.10 34.12
N LEU A 436 -3.58 -33.48 33.12
CA LEU A 436 -2.19 -33.74 32.76
C LEU A 436 -1.22 -33.28 33.87
N ILE A 437 -1.46 -32.10 34.46
CA ILE A 437 -0.66 -31.61 35.59
C ILE A 437 -0.77 -32.55 36.79
N ASP A 438 -1.96 -33.05 37.10
CA ASP A 438 -2.17 -33.98 38.22
C ASP A 438 -1.51 -35.34 37.97
N LYS A 439 -1.54 -35.84 36.73
CA LYS A 439 -0.78 -37.04 36.33
C LYS A 439 0.73 -36.86 36.52
N ILE A 440 1.28 -35.73 36.07
CA ILE A 440 2.71 -35.42 36.24
C ILE A 440 3.07 -35.36 37.74
N LYS A 441 2.24 -34.71 38.56
CA LYS A 441 2.46 -34.67 40.03
C LYS A 441 2.36 -36.05 40.68
N ALA A 442 1.46 -36.90 40.22
CA ALA A 442 1.30 -38.27 40.72
C ALA A 442 2.50 -39.15 40.33
N GLU A 443 3.01 -39.02 39.10
CA GLU A 443 4.23 -39.69 38.64
C GLU A 443 5.47 -39.19 39.39
N ASP A 444 5.59 -37.89 39.64
CA ASP A 444 6.67 -37.32 40.46
C ASP A 444 6.62 -37.81 41.92
N LYS A 445 5.42 -37.96 42.49
CA LYS A 445 5.24 -38.57 43.82
C LYS A 445 5.62 -40.05 43.82
N LYS A 446 5.21 -40.80 42.81
CA LYS A 446 5.55 -42.22 42.65
C LYS A 446 7.07 -42.42 42.47
N ALA A 447 7.72 -41.60 41.65
CA ALA A 447 9.17 -41.60 41.48
C ALA A 447 9.94 -41.20 42.76
N LYS A 448 9.36 -40.34 43.60
CA LYS A 448 9.92 -40.02 44.93
C LYS A 448 9.70 -41.16 45.94
N GLN A 449 8.57 -41.86 45.88
CA GLN A 449 8.30 -43.06 46.68
C GLN A 449 9.22 -44.22 46.30
N ASP A 450 9.39 -44.52 45.01
CA ASP A 450 10.29 -45.55 44.50
C ASP A 450 11.76 -45.26 44.87
N LYS A 451 12.14 -43.97 44.93
CA LYS A 451 13.46 -43.57 45.46
C LYS A 451 13.56 -43.77 46.97
N SER A 452 12.51 -43.46 47.75
CA SER A 452 12.52 -43.68 49.20
C SER A 452 12.56 -45.16 49.57
N GLU A 453 11.88 -46.04 48.81
CA GLU A 453 11.90 -47.49 49.01
C GLU A 453 13.27 -48.10 48.65
N LYS A 454 13.94 -47.61 47.60
CA LYS A 454 15.35 -47.95 47.31
C LYS A 454 16.34 -47.44 48.35
N THR A 455 16.06 -46.33 49.04
CA THR A 455 16.98 -45.83 50.08
C THR A 455 16.85 -46.62 51.39
N THR A 456 15.75 -47.35 51.60
CA THR A 456 15.60 -48.31 52.71
C THR A 456 16.19 -49.69 52.45
N SER A 457 16.47 -50.07 51.19
CA SER A 457 17.14 -51.36 50.88
C SER A 457 18.67 -51.29 50.84
N ASP A 458 19.26 -50.11 50.58
CA ASP A 458 20.68 -50.02 50.25
C ASP A 458 21.56 -49.50 51.41
N ASN A 459 21.03 -49.43 52.64
CA ASN A 459 21.83 -49.14 53.84
C ASN A 459 22.54 -50.40 54.38
N LYS A 460 23.30 -51.07 53.50
CA LYS A 460 24.34 -52.04 53.83
C LYS A 460 25.31 -52.15 52.65
N GLN A 461 26.39 -51.36 52.75
CA GLN A 461 27.72 -51.50 52.15
C GLN A 461 28.21 -50.22 51.44
N SER A 462 28.88 -49.38 52.23
CA SER A 462 30.11 -48.68 51.85
C SER A 462 31.21 -49.74 51.60
N GLU A 463 32.33 -49.57 50.88
CA GLU A 463 33.22 -48.49 50.44
C GLU A 463 33.82 -48.99 49.09
N ASP A 464 34.33 -48.19 48.15
CA ASP A 464 35.64 -47.54 48.21
C ASP A 464 35.90 -46.73 46.91
N LYS A 465 36.80 -45.76 47.02
CA LYS A 465 37.15 -44.70 46.07
C LYS A 465 38.08 -45.19 44.95
N SER A 466 38.08 -44.53 43.78
CA SER A 466 39.16 -43.61 43.36
C SER A 466 39.21 -43.28 41.86
N LYS A 467 39.46 -41.97 41.60
CA LYS A 467 40.35 -41.32 40.60
C LYS A 467 40.10 -41.39 39.07
N VAL A 468 39.73 -40.22 38.53
CA VAL A 468 40.39 -39.38 37.47
C VAL A 468 41.09 -40.03 36.26
N ALA A 469 40.65 -39.67 35.04
CA ALA A 469 41.40 -39.03 33.93
C ALA A 469 40.55 -39.09 32.62
N GLU A 470 40.29 -37.96 31.93
CA GLU A 470 40.85 -37.57 30.60
C GLU A 470 40.72 -38.67 29.52
N SER A 471 40.06 -38.46 28.37
CA SER A 471 40.50 -37.57 27.29
C SER A 471 39.42 -37.40 26.19
N ALA A 472 39.69 -36.47 25.29
CA ALA A 472 38.88 -36.05 24.15
C ALA A 472 38.80 -37.08 23.01
N ASP A 473 37.71 -37.02 22.22
CA ASP A 473 37.86 -36.94 20.76
C ASP A 473 36.62 -36.39 20.05
N LYS A 474 36.85 -35.63 18.97
CA LYS A 474 35.88 -35.28 17.91
C LYS A 474 36.22 -36.15 16.70
N PRO A 475 35.26 -36.47 15.81
CA PRO A 475 35.27 -35.70 14.56
C PRO A 475 33.88 -35.43 13.92
N LYS A 476 33.89 -34.41 13.05
CA LYS A 476 32.92 -34.13 11.97
C LYS A 476 32.98 -35.31 10.95
N THR A 477 32.08 -35.56 9.99
CA THR A 477 31.47 -34.67 8.97
C THR A 477 30.50 -35.51 8.10
N GLN A 478 29.48 -34.85 7.54
CA GLN A 478 28.87 -34.97 6.19
C GLN A 478 28.55 -36.36 5.56
N THR A 479 27.32 -36.48 5.04
CA THR A 479 27.09 -36.62 3.58
C THR A 479 25.63 -36.31 3.20
N GLU A 480 25.49 -35.64 2.05
CA GLU A 480 24.26 -35.38 1.30
C GLU A 480 23.80 -36.63 0.54
N ASP A 481 22.52 -36.70 0.15
CA ASP A 481 22.18 -37.28 -1.15
C ASP A 481 20.84 -36.76 -1.72
N LYS A 482 20.83 -36.59 -3.05
CA LYS A 482 19.73 -36.11 -3.90
C LYS A 482 19.01 -37.28 -4.58
N ALA A 483 17.74 -37.12 -4.91
CA ALA A 483 17.14 -37.74 -6.11
C ALA A 483 15.91 -36.97 -6.63
N LYS A 484 15.84 -36.85 -7.97
CA LYS A 484 14.86 -36.16 -8.83
C LYS A 484 13.67 -37.09 -9.20
N ALA A 485 12.43 -36.61 -9.24
CA ALA A 485 11.63 -36.08 -10.38
C ALA A 485 11.07 -37.11 -11.37
N GLU A 486 9.73 -37.11 -11.54
CA GLU A 486 8.96 -37.23 -12.79
C GLU A 486 7.46 -37.10 -12.47
N ASP A 487 6.75 -36.13 -13.07
CA ASP A 487 5.63 -36.43 -13.99
C ASP A 487 5.00 -35.15 -14.57
N LYS A 488 4.74 -35.17 -15.87
CA LYS A 488 4.06 -34.13 -16.68
C LYS A 488 3.10 -34.85 -17.62
N ALA A 489 1.82 -34.47 -17.63
CA ALA A 489 1.05 -34.19 -18.86
C ALA A 489 -0.41 -33.80 -18.60
N LYS A 490 -0.90 -32.92 -19.50
CA LYS A 490 -2.29 -32.59 -19.89
C LYS A 490 -2.98 -31.42 -19.19
N LEU A 491 -2.78 -30.24 -19.78
CA LEU A 491 -3.76 -29.15 -19.81
C LEU A 491 -3.63 -28.45 -21.17
N GLU A 492 -4.47 -28.84 -22.11
CA GLU A 492 -4.79 -28.07 -23.31
C GLU A 492 -6.31 -27.90 -23.33
N ASP A 493 -6.81 -26.71 -23.03
CA ASP A 493 -7.87 -26.16 -23.89
C ASP A 493 -7.91 -24.63 -23.83
N LYS A 494 -8.20 -24.05 -24.99
CA LYS A 494 -7.85 -22.68 -25.39
C LYS A 494 -8.88 -21.64 -24.93
N ALA A 495 -8.45 -20.68 -24.12
CA ALA A 495 -9.19 -19.43 -23.93
C ALA A 495 -8.87 -18.44 -25.07
N LYS A 496 -9.81 -18.29 -26.02
CA LYS A 496 -9.82 -17.16 -26.96
C LYS A 496 -10.22 -15.89 -26.20
N ILE A 497 -9.25 -15.05 -25.88
CA ILE A 497 -9.49 -13.71 -25.34
C ILE A 497 -9.61 -12.75 -26.54
N GLU A 498 -10.84 -12.38 -26.88
CA GLU A 498 -11.09 -11.26 -27.78
C GLU A 498 -10.56 -9.97 -27.14
N ALA A 499 -9.67 -9.28 -27.86
CA ALA A 499 -9.13 -7.99 -27.47
C ALA A 499 -10.26 -6.95 -27.43
N LYS A 500 -10.71 -6.58 -26.22
CA LYS A 500 -11.64 -5.47 -26.02
C LYS A 500 -10.97 -4.13 -26.38
N PRO A 501 -11.71 -3.16 -26.93
CA PRO A 501 -11.15 -1.89 -27.40
C PRO A 501 -10.56 -1.08 -26.24
N LYS A 502 -9.43 -0.40 -26.51
CA LYS A 502 -8.77 0.55 -25.59
C LYS A 502 -9.81 1.56 -25.09
N ARG A 503 -10.16 1.45 -23.81
CA ARG A 503 -11.08 2.38 -23.13
C ARG A 503 -10.32 3.69 -22.91
N GLN A 504 -10.65 4.74 -23.67
CA GLN A 504 -10.13 6.08 -23.42
C GLN A 504 -10.54 6.50 -22.00
N ILE A 505 -9.55 6.67 -21.13
CA ILE A 505 -9.71 7.45 -19.90
C ILE A 505 -9.82 8.90 -20.37
N PRO A 506 -10.93 9.60 -20.09
CA PRO A 506 -11.01 11.01 -20.44
C PRO A 506 -9.86 11.73 -19.75
N SER A 507 -8.92 12.31 -20.51
CA SER A 507 -7.98 13.28 -19.96
C SER A 507 -8.81 14.50 -19.61
N ALA A 508 -9.33 14.53 -18.39
CA ALA A 508 -10.14 15.65 -17.98
C ALA A 508 -9.24 16.88 -17.95
N GLN A 509 -9.65 17.91 -18.68
CA GLN A 509 -9.09 19.24 -18.54
C GLN A 509 -9.36 19.69 -17.10
N ALA A 510 -8.41 19.45 -16.20
CA ALA A 510 -8.42 19.99 -14.86
C ALA A 510 -8.61 21.51 -14.99
N ILE A 511 -9.66 22.05 -14.38
CA ILE A 511 -9.80 23.50 -14.19
C ILE A 511 -8.49 23.94 -13.52
N THR A 512 -7.74 24.82 -14.17
CA THR A 512 -6.40 25.16 -13.65
C THR A 512 -6.56 25.85 -12.30
N TYR A 513 -5.58 25.71 -11.40
CA TYR A 513 -5.58 26.43 -10.12
C TYR A 513 -5.80 27.94 -10.29
N LEU A 514 -5.28 28.51 -11.38
CA LEU A 514 -5.50 29.91 -11.75
C LEU A 514 -6.97 30.21 -12.10
N ASP A 515 -7.68 29.27 -12.73
CA ASP A 515 -9.12 29.42 -12.98
C ASP A 515 -9.93 29.34 -11.68
N ARG A 516 -9.52 28.49 -10.73
CA ARG A 516 -10.13 28.47 -9.38
C ARG A 516 -9.90 29.80 -8.66
N LEU A 517 -8.65 30.28 -8.61
CA LEU A 517 -8.30 31.57 -8.02
C LEU A 517 -9.03 32.74 -8.70
N ALA A 518 -9.13 32.77 -10.03
CA ALA A 518 -9.82 33.83 -10.74
C ALA A 518 -11.31 33.90 -10.37
N LYS A 519 -11.94 32.74 -10.11
CA LYS A 519 -13.35 32.64 -9.70
C LYS A 519 -13.59 32.95 -8.23
N THR A 520 -12.62 32.69 -7.35
CA THR A 520 -12.78 32.83 -5.90
C THR A 520 -12.09 34.05 -5.30
N SER A 521 -11.21 34.72 -6.05
CA SER A 521 -10.46 35.88 -5.55
C SER A 521 -11.33 37.11 -5.35
N VAL A 522 -11.21 37.72 -4.17
CA VAL A 522 -11.85 38.99 -3.84
C VAL A 522 -11.03 40.12 -4.44
N SER A 523 -11.65 40.98 -5.25
CA SER A 523 -10.99 42.20 -5.74
C SER A 523 -10.63 43.13 -4.58
N PHE A 524 -9.39 43.61 -4.54
CA PHE A 524 -8.90 44.51 -3.51
C PHE A 524 -8.04 45.64 -4.09
N ALA A 525 -7.96 46.76 -3.38
CA ALA A 525 -7.09 47.88 -3.71
C ALA A 525 -6.26 48.30 -2.50
N ILE A 526 -4.95 48.42 -2.66
CA ILE A 526 -4.05 49.01 -1.67
C ILE A 526 -3.92 50.49 -2.01
N VAL A 527 -4.40 51.39 -1.15
CA VAL A 527 -4.52 52.82 -1.44
C VAL A 527 -3.59 53.65 -0.55
N GLY A 528 -2.81 54.54 -1.14
CA GLY A 528 -1.98 55.51 -0.41
C GLY A 528 -0.61 54.99 0.03
N ALA A 529 -0.11 53.89 -0.55
CA ALA A 529 1.19 53.32 -0.23
C ALA A 529 2.33 53.97 -1.04
N THR A 530 3.57 53.84 -0.56
CA THR A 530 4.75 54.05 -1.41
C THR A 530 4.97 52.77 -2.23
N ILE A 531 4.70 52.84 -3.53
CA ILE A 531 4.82 51.67 -4.41
C ILE A 531 6.20 51.67 -5.07
N HIS A 532 6.85 50.51 -5.02
CA HIS A 532 8.15 50.25 -5.62
C HIS A 532 7.97 49.35 -6.85
N PRO A 533 7.77 49.90 -8.06
CA PRO A 533 7.49 49.08 -9.24
C PRO A 533 8.72 48.31 -9.77
N VAL A 534 9.92 48.59 -9.24
CA VAL A 534 11.24 48.01 -9.56
C VAL A 534 11.70 48.10 -11.02
N ASN A 535 10.87 48.61 -11.93
CA ASN A 535 11.19 48.91 -13.32
C ASN A 535 11.06 50.40 -13.66
N GLY A 536 10.91 51.26 -12.64
CA GLY A 536 10.70 52.69 -12.76
C GLY A 536 10.83 53.40 -11.41
N ALA A 537 10.56 54.70 -11.39
CA ALA A 537 10.59 55.50 -10.18
C ALA A 537 9.52 55.06 -9.16
N GLU A 538 9.80 55.30 -7.88
CA GLU A 538 8.83 55.09 -6.80
C GLU A 538 7.57 55.94 -7.00
N ILE A 539 6.43 55.44 -6.52
CA ILE A 539 5.13 56.11 -6.61
C ILE A 539 4.63 56.40 -5.20
N PRO A 540 4.93 57.58 -4.63
CA PRO A 540 4.45 57.98 -3.31
C PRO A 540 2.93 58.17 -3.29
N GLY A 541 2.26 57.65 -2.26
CA GLY A 541 0.80 57.76 -2.13
C GLY A 541 0.03 57.04 -3.25
N GLY A 542 0.66 56.08 -3.93
CA GLY A 542 0.10 55.34 -5.04
C GLY A 542 -0.97 54.33 -4.62
N THR A 543 -1.71 53.85 -5.63
CA THR A 543 -2.74 52.82 -5.49
C THR A 543 -2.43 51.62 -6.39
N VAL A 544 -2.59 50.42 -5.85
CA VAL A 544 -2.57 49.13 -6.59
C VAL A 544 -3.96 48.54 -6.56
N VAL A 545 -4.56 48.26 -7.73
CA VAL A 545 -5.86 47.55 -7.84
C VAL A 545 -5.61 46.14 -8.34
N CYS A 546 -6.13 45.15 -7.60
CA CYS A 546 -6.09 43.74 -7.92
C CYS A 546 -7.50 43.20 -8.16
N GLU A 547 -7.70 42.49 -9.27
CA GLU A 547 -8.97 41.90 -9.70
C GLU A 547 -8.71 40.54 -10.34
N GLN A 548 -9.51 39.53 -9.99
CA GLN A 548 -9.39 38.16 -10.53
C GLN A 548 -7.95 37.59 -10.45
N GLY A 549 -7.28 37.83 -9.32
CA GLY A 549 -5.90 37.37 -9.09
C GLY A 549 -4.82 38.10 -9.91
N LYS A 550 -5.13 39.23 -10.56
CA LYS A 550 -4.19 40.01 -11.37
C LYS A 550 -4.11 41.46 -10.89
N ILE A 551 -2.92 42.05 -11.00
CA ILE A 551 -2.75 43.50 -10.87
C ILE A 551 -3.37 44.16 -12.10
N LYS A 552 -4.45 44.92 -11.90
CA LYS A 552 -5.21 45.58 -12.96
C LYS A 552 -4.70 46.99 -13.25
N ALA A 553 -4.27 47.72 -12.22
CA ALA A 553 -3.76 49.08 -12.35
C ALA A 553 -2.83 49.44 -11.19
N VAL A 554 -1.83 50.29 -11.47
CA VAL A 554 -0.85 50.82 -10.51
C VAL A 554 -0.57 52.29 -10.85
N GLY A 555 -0.61 53.20 -9.88
CA GLY A 555 -0.32 54.63 -10.11
C GLY A 555 -0.87 55.57 -9.04
N THR A 556 -0.66 56.88 -9.20
CA THR A 556 -1.12 57.92 -8.26
C THR A 556 -2.61 58.26 -8.39
N ASN A 557 -3.18 58.13 -9.60
CA ASN A 557 -4.57 58.49 -9.91
C ASN A 557 -5.37 57.30 -10.42
N VAL A 558 -5.23 56.13 -9.77
CA VAL A 558 -5.94 54.90 -10.16
C VAL A 558 -7.36 54.92 -9.61
N ALA A 559 -8.35 54.80 -10.49
CA ALA A 559 -9.74 54.63 -10.08
C ALA A 559 -9.94 53.25 -9.43
N VAL A 560 -10.49 53.25 -8.20
CA VAL A 560 -10.84 52.02 -7.48
C VAL A 560 -12.28 51.63 -7.87
N PRO A 561 -12.52 50.44 -8.46
CA PRO A 561 -13.85 50.00 -8.82
C PRO A 561 -14.80 49.93 -7.61
N LYS A 562 -16.10 50.14 -7.84
CA LYS A 562 -17.11 50.01 -6.78
C LYS A 562 -17.15 48.56 -6.26
N GLY A 563 -17.23 48.40 -4.95
CA GLY A 563 -17.29 47.08 -4.29
C GLY A 563 -15.91 46.42 -4.10
N THR A 564 -14.81 47.05 -4.51
CA THR A 564 -13.45 46.57 -4.23
C THR A 564 -13.10 46.74 -2.74
N LYS A 565 -12.52 45.71 -2.12
CA LYS A 565 -12.03 45.78 -0.74
C LYS A 565 -10.85 46.74 -0.63
N ILE A 566 -10.92 47.75 0.23
CA ILE A 566 -9.83 48.71 0.42
C ILE A 566 -8.89 48.24 1.53
N ILE A 567 -7.60 48.26 1.24
CA ILE A 567 -6.49 48.07 2.19
C ILE A 567 -5.79 49.42 2.34
N ASP A 568 -5.75 49.95 3.55
CA ASP A 568 -5.06 51.22 3.83
C ASP A 568 -3.54 51.02 3.71
N GLY A 569 -2.95 51.65 2.69
CA GLY A 569 -1.52 51.64 2.40
C GLY A 569 -0.74 52.80 3.02
N LYS A 570 -1.41 53.75 3.70
CA LYS A 570 -0.73 54.95 4.22
C LYS A 570 0.41 54.59 5.16
N GLY A 571 1.59 55.16 4.90
CA GLY A 571 2.83 54.90 5.64
C GLY A 571 3.43 53.51 5.41
N LYS A 572 2.87 52.71 4.49
CA LYS A 572 3.36 51.38 4.13
C LYS A 572 4.06 51.41 2.77
N HIS A 573 4.91 50.43 2.54
CA HIS A 573 5.59 50.22 1.27
C HIS A 573 5.06 48.96 0.59
N VAL A 574 4.88 49.01 -0.72
CA VAL A 574 4.43 47.89 -1.55
C VAL A 574 5.52 47.55 -2.55
N TYR A 575 5.98 46.30 -2.51
CA TYR A 575 6.98 45.74 -3.42
C TYR A 575 6.36 44.54 -4.16
N PRO A 576 6.87 44.18 -5.35
CA PRO A 576 6.63 42.87 -5.93
C PRO A 576 7.05 41.77 -4.96
N GLY A 577 6.34 40.65 -4.99
CA GLY A 577 6.70 39.48 -4.20
C GLY A 577 8.12 39.00 -4.53
N LEU A 578 8.88 38.63 -3.51
CA LEU A 578 10.25 38.14 -3.66
C LEU A 578 10.24 36.75 -4.29
N ILE A 579 11.30 36.45 -5.03
CA ILE A 579 11.53 35.15 -5.68
C ILE A 579 12.84 34.57 -5.15
N SER A 580 12.78 33.39 -4.52
CA SER A 580 13.99 32.64 -4.18
C SER A 580 14.43 31.81 -5.38
N ALA A 581 15.54 32.16 -6.00
CA ALA A 581 16.02 31.50 -7.22
C ALA A 581 16.73 30.15 -6.96
N ASN A 582 16.94 29.76 -5.70
CA ASN A 582 17.62 28.51 -5.34
C ASN A 582 17.28 28.11 -3.90
N THR A 583 16.53 27.03 -3.72
CA THR A 583 16.19 26.49 -2.40
C THR A 583 15.82 25.00 -2.49
N SER A 584 15.72 24.33 -1.35
CA SER A 584 15.13 22.99 -1.19
C SER A 584 13.75 23.03 -0.53
N LEU A 585 13.14 24.22 -0.44
CA LEU A 585 11.81 24.40 0.17
C LEU A 585 10.79 23.43 -0.43
N GLY A 586 10.04 22.75 0.44
CA GLY A 586 9.06 21.72 0.10
C GLY A 586 9.64 20.31 -0.11
N LEU A 587 10.97 20.13 -0.10
CA LEU A 587 11.61 18.81 -0.18
C LEU A 587 12.17 18.32 1.16
N THR A 588 12.02 19.11 2.21
CA THR A 588 12.54 18.81 3.54
C THR A 588 11.67 19.50 4.57
N GLU A 589 11.14 18.72 5.52
CA GLU A 589 10.44 19.28 6.68
C GLU A 589 11.34 19.31 7.91
N ILE A 590 11.93 18.17 8.27
CA ILE A 590 12.73 18.01 9.48
C ILE A 590 14.03 17.32 9.11
N ALA A 591 15.12 18.08 9.05
CA ALA A 591 16.42 17.62 8.54
C ALA A 591 16.93 16.30 9.17
N SER A 592 16.61 16.03 10.43
CA SER A 592 17.00 14.81 11.15
C SER A 592 16.08 13.60 10.91
N VAL A 593 14.92 13.80 10.28
CA VAL A 593 13.91 12.76 10.04
C VAL A 593 13.97 12.34 8.58
N SER A 594 14.55 11.16 8.32
CA SER A 594 14.73 10.62 6.96
C SER A 594 13.45 10.59 6.13
N GLY A 595 12.28 10.33 6.74
CA GLY A 595 10.99 10.30 6.04
C GLY A 595 10.59 11.62 5.40
N SER A 596 11.08 12.72 5.96
CA SER A 596 10.82 14.08 5.47
C SER A 596 11.76 14.53 4.33
N LEU A 597 12.79 13.76 4.01
CA LEU A 597 13.87 14.19 3.11
C LEU A 597 13.64 13.66 1.69
N ASP A 598 13.22 14.52 0.78
CA ASP A 598 13.07 14.23 -0.65
C ASP A 598 14.08 15.02 -1.52
N LEU A 599 15.17 15.50 -0.91
CA LEU A 599 16.11 16.42 -1.54
C LEU A 599 17.16 15.75 -2.44
N ALA A 600 17.64 14.55 -2.10
CA ALA A 600 18.75 13.89 -2.79
C ALA A 600 18.45 12.42 -3.13
N GLU A 601 18.57 12.08 -4.41
CA GLU A 601 18.39 10.73 -4.92
C GLU A 601 19.72 9.96 -4.98
N THR A 602 19.65 8.64 -4.92
CA THR A 602 20.78 7.72 -5.07
C THR A 602 21.38 7.83 -6.48
N GLY A 603 22.69 7.63 -6.60
CA GLY A 603 23.39 7.69 -7.88
C GLY A 603 23.97 9.07 -8.20
N ASN A 604 24.83 9.11 -9.23
CA ASN A 604 25.55 10.33 -9.61
C ASN A 604 24.88 11.09 -10.77
N ILE A 605 24.02 10.45 -11.55
CA ILE A 605 23.41 11.01 -12.76
C ILE A 605 21.91 10.75 -12.73
N ASN A 606 21.15 11.75 -12.27
CA ASN A 606 19.72 11.65 -11.97
C ASN A 606 18.90 12.59 -12.88
N THR A 607 19.16 12.56 -14.19
CA THR A 607 18.53 13.48 -15.16
C THR A 607 17.00 13.34 -15.27
N ASN A 608 16.49 12.16 -14.93
CA ASN A 608 15.08 11.78 -14.88
C ASN A 608 14.33 12.37 -13.68
N VAL A 609 15.04 12.72 -12.60
CA VAL A 609 14.42 13.19 -11.35
C VAL A 609 13.73 14.54 -11.54
N ASN A 610 12.48 14.63 -11.07
CA ASN A 610 11.63 15.82 -11.19
C ASN A 610 11.14 16.28 -9.82
N THR A 611 11.69 17.40 -9.36
CA THR A 611 11.36 17.97 -8.05
C THR A 611 9.89 18.30 -7.87
N ALA A 612 9.17 18.70 -8.93
CA ALA A 612 7.77 19.12 -8.81
C ALA A 612 6.89 18.06 -8.12
N ILE A 613 7.20 16.78 -8.33
CA ILE A 613 6.41 15.64 -7.85
C ILE A 613 6.57 15.40 -6.35
N ALA A 614 7.72 15.77 -5.78
CA ALA A 614 8.05 15.50 -4.38
C ALA A 614 7.85 16.72 -3.47
N VAL A 615 7.43 17.86 -4.01
CA VAL A 615 7.13 19.05 -3.21
C VAL A 615 5.96 18.75 -2.30
N ASN A 616 6.18 18.85 -0.98
CA ASN A 616 5.14 18.80 0.01
C ASN A 616 4.38 20.13 0.08
N PRO A 617 3.10 20.18 -0.35
CA PRO A 617 2.34 21.42 -0.31
C PRO A 617 2.00 21.89 1.11
N ASP A 618 1.94 20.95 2.05
CA ASP A 618 1.63 21.19 3.46
C ASP A 618 2.89 21.45 4.30
N SER A 619 4.02 21.74 3.67
CA SER A 619 5.24 22.09 4.40
C SER A 619 5.02 23.34 5.25
N GLU A 620 5.28 23.23 6.56
CA GLU A 620 5.22 24.37 7.50
C GLU A 620 6.23 25.48 7.17
N LEU A 621 7.24 25.17 6.34
CA LEU A 621 8.22 26.14 5.87
C LEU A 621 7.67 27.07 4.78
N ILE A 622 6.65 26.65 4.03
CA ILE A 622 5.99 27.45 2.98
C ILE A 622 5.34 28.71 3.56
N PRO A 623 4.46 28.64 4.58
CA PRO A 623 3.86 29.83 5.16
C PRO A 623 4.90 30.74 5.84
N VAL A 624 5.99 30.19 6.39
CA VAL A 624 7.11 30.97 6.96
C VAL A 624 7.81 31.79 5.88
N ALA A 625 8.17 31.18 4.75
CA ALA A 625 8.76 31.90 3.62
C ALA A 625 7.80 32.97 3.07
N ARG A 626 6.51 32.63 2.96
CA ARG A 626 5.46 33.54 2.48
C ARG A 626 5.25 34.75 3.40
N ALA A 627 5.30 34.56 4.71
CA ALA A 627 5.19 35.65 5.69
C ALA A 627 6.31 36.70 5.55
N ASN A 628 7.46 36.29 4.99
CA ASN A 628 8.60 37.17 4.72
C ASN A 628 8.58 37.78 3.30
N GLY A 629 7.45 37.68 2.59
CA GLY A 629 7.25 38.28 1.28
C GLY A 629 7.77 37.44 0.10
N ILE A 630 8.25 36.22 0.32
CA ILE A 630 8.58 35.29 -0.76
C ILE A 630 7.28 34.73 -1.33
N THR A 631 7.07 34.87 -2.64
CA THR A 631 5.85 34.39 -3.30
C THR A 631 6.11 33.23 -4.24
N HIS A 632 7.34 33.11 -4.73
CA HIS A 632 7.77 32.05 -5.63
C HIS A 632 9.15 31.55 -5.22
N VAL A 633 9.40 30.26 -5.44
CA VAL A 633 10.72 29.67 -5.27
C VAL A 633 11.05 28.73 -6.42
N LEU A 634 12.31 28.71 -6.83
CA LEU A 634 12.87 27.63 -7.63
C LEU A 634 13.40 26.57 -6.67
N THR A 635 12.58 25.57 -6.41
CA THR A 635 12.96 24.42 -5.59
C THR A 635 13.76 23.43 -6.44
N ARG A 636 14.88 22.94 -5.92
CA ARG A 636 15.81 22.09 -6.66
C ARG A 636 16.18 20.82 -5.91
N PRO A 637 16.53 19.74 -6.62
CA PRO A 637 17.14 18.60 -5.99
C PRO A 637 18.62 18.88 -5.69
N GLU A 638 19.21 18.04 -4.86
CA GLU A 638 20.64 18.01 -4.55
C GLU A 638 21.19 16.59 -4.71
N GLY A 639 22.49 16.43 -4.46
CA GLY A 639 23.18 15.14 -4.54
C GLY A 639 23.55 14.75 -5.97
N GLY A 640 24.50 13.81 -6.07
CA GLY A 640 25.08 13.39 -7.35
C GLY A 640 25.83 14.51 -8.09
N LEU A 641 26.25 14.24 -9.32
CA LEU A 641 26.88 15.21 -10.22
C LEU A 641 25.85 15.92 -11.09
N ILE A 642 24.79 15.21 -11.49
CA ILE A 642 23.61 15.77 -12.14
C ILE A 642 22.40 15.38 -11.29
N SER A 643 21.85 16.34 -10.54
CA SER A 643 20.88 16.07 -9.45
C SER A 643 19.44 15.90 -9.94
N GLY A 644 19.15 16.37 -11.15
CA GLY A 644 17.81 16.36 -11.74
C GLY A 644 17.27 17.76 -12.01
N THR A 645 15.95 17.85 -12.18
CA THR A 645 15.27 19.06 -12.66
C THR A 645 14.52 19.77 -11.54
N SER A 646 14.69 21.08 -11.49
CA SER A 646 14.00 21.97 -10.56
C SER A 646 12.58 22.34 -11.01
N ALA A 647 11.76 22.73 -10.04
CA ALA A 647 10.42 23.24 -10.24
C ALA A 647 10.30 24.67 -9.72
N LEU A 648 9.75 25.56 -10.54
CA LEU A 648 9.27 26.85 -10.05
C LEU A 648 7.89 26.66 -9.45
N ILE A 649 7.77 26.99 -8.18
CA ILE A 649 6.52 26.90 -7.44
C ILE A 649 6.14 28.26 -6.86
N ARG A 650 4.84 28.50 -6.80
CA ARG A 650 4.19 29.50 -5.97
C ARG A 650 4.11 28.96 -4.55
N LEU A 651 4.12 29.85 -3.56
CA LEU A 651 3.94 29.51 -2.15
C LEU A 651 2.46 29.58 -1.72
N ASP A 652 1.55 29.31 -2.65
CA ASP A 652 0.11 29.19 -2.40
C ASP A 652 -0.50 28.16 -3.35
N GLY A 653 -1.25 27.21 -2.80
CA GLY A 653 -1.76 26.04 -3.52
C GLY A 653 -2.01 24.88 -2.56
N TRP A 654 -2.91 23.98 -2.96
CA TRP A 654 -3.29 22.82 -2.15
C TRP A 654 -2.51 21.58 -2.52
N THR A 655 -2.24 21.37 -3.80
CA THR A 655 -1.48 20.22 -4.33
C THR A 655 -0.15 20.70 -4.94
N TRP A 656 0.78 19.77 -5.21
CA TRP A 656 2.01 20.16 -5.93
C TRP A 656 1.72 20.67 -7.34
N GLU A 657 0.62 20.23 -7.96
CA GLU A 657 0.15 20.71 -9.25
C GLU A 657 -0.37 22.15 -9.17
N ASP A 658 -1.01 22.52 -8.06
CA ASP A 658 -1.48 23.89 -7.79
C ASP A 658 -0.30 24.84 -7.55
N LEU A 659 0.66 24.41 -6.72
CA LEU A 659 1.85 25.18 -6.42
C LEU A 659 2.70 25.40 -7.67
N ARG A 660 2.71 24.45 -8.59
CA ARG A 660 3.51 24.53 -9.82
C ARG A 660 3.19 25.79 -10.62
N ALA A 661 4.21 26.62 -10.85
CA ALA A 661 4.11 27.88 -11.59
C ALA A 661 4.77 27.82 -12.98
N GLY A 662 4.98 26.61 -13.52
CA GLY A 662 5.60 26.40 -14.83
C GLY A 662 6.14 24.97 -15.02
N GLY A 663 6.90 24.76 -16.10
CA GLY A 663 7.55 23.48 -16.42
C GLY A 663 8.73 23.12 -15.51
N GLN A 664 9.43 22.03 -15.84
CA GLN A 664 10.81 21.83 -15.37
C GLN A 664 11.65 23.00 -15.89
N ILE A 665 12.31 23.74 -15.01
CA ILE A 665 12.97 25.00 -15.40
C ILE A 665 14.45 24.79 -15.71
N ALA A 666 15.17 24.12 -14.82
CA ALA A 666 16.62 23.96 -14.93
C ALA A 666 17.06 22.57 -14.47
N LEU A 667 18.00 21.99 -15.23
CA LEU A 667 18.80 20.85 -14.82
C LEU A 667 19.91 21.32 -13.87
N HIS A 668 20.05 20.67 -12.73
CA HIS A 668 21.07 21.01 -11.73
C HIS A 668 22.29 20.13 -11.90
N ILE A 669 23.43 20.75 -12.19
CA ILE A 669 24.73 20.11 -12.31
C ILE A 669 25.60 20.61 -11.16
N GLN A 670 26.03 19.69 -10.30
CA GLN A 670 26.99 19.98 -9.24
C GLN A 670 28.40 19.94 -9.81
N TRP A 671 28.96 21.12 -10.06
CA TRP A 671 30.30 21.20 -10.63
C TRP A 671 31.35 20.61 -9.67
N PRO A 672 32.25 19.73 -10.14
CA PRO A 672 33.27 19.12 -9.29
C PRO A 672 34.16 20.19 -8.63
N SER A 673 34.43 20.04 -7.33
CA SER A 673 35.30 20.96 -6.60
C SER A 673 36.70 20.93 -7.19
N VAL A 674 37.16 22.08 -7.69
CA VAL A 674 38.51 22.23 -8.26
C VAL A 674 39.51 22.03 -7.11
N PRO A 675 40.46 21.08 -7.21
CA PRO A 675 41.49 20.92 -6.20
C PRO A 675 42.22 22.25 -5.99
N PRO A 676 42.45 22.69 -4.74
CA PRO A 676 43.18 23.93 -4.49
C PRO A 676 44.58 23.82 -5.11
N THR A 677 45.14 24.95 -5.51
CA THR A 677 46.55 25.01 -5.96
C THR A 677 47.43 24.38 -4.89
N ALA A 678 48.14 23.32 -5.25
CA ALA A 678 48.94 22.55 -4.31
C ALA A 678 49.98 23.46 -3.63
N THR A 679 49.91 23.56 -2.31
CA THR A 679 51.02 24.13 -1.53
C THR A 679 52.19 23.14 -1.63
N PRO A 680 53.42 23.60 -1.96
CA PRO A 680 54.57 22.71 -2.00
C PRO A 680 54.74 22.02 -0.65
N THR A 681 54.69 20.69 -0.65
CA THR A 681 54.82 19.85 0.55
C THR A 681 55.58 18.58 0.21
N THR A 682 56.39 18.10 1.14
CA THR A 682 57.08 16.80 1.05
C THR A 682 56.43 15.75 1.96
N ASP A 683 55.38 16.13 2.71
CA ASP A 683 54.62 15.22 3.56
C ASP A 683 53.87 14.19 2.68
N PRO A 684 54.20 12.89 2.77
CA PRO A 684 53.57 11.85 1.97
C PRO A 684 52.05 11.81 2.12
N ALA A 685 51.50 12.06 3.32
CA ALA A 685 50.06 12.03 3.54
C ALA A 685 49.35 13.17 2.80
N GLN A 686 49.96 14.37 2.78
CA GLN A 686 49.44 15.51 2.06
C GLN A 686 49.53 15.32 0.54
N LEU A 687 50.62 14.72 0.05
CA LEU A 687 50.78 14.36 -1.36
C LEU A 687 49.71 13.35 -1.81
N THR A 688 49.50 12.27 -1.05
CA THR A 688 48.43 11.30 -1.34
C THR A 688 47.07 11.97 -1.37
N GLN A 689 46.77 12.83 -0.38
CA GLN A 689 45.49 13.54 -0.34
C GLN A 689 45.31 14.51 -1.53
N GLN A 690 46.38 15.19 -1.97
CA GLN A 690 46.37 16.04 -3.16
C GLN A 690 46.09 15.23 -4.43
N GLU A 691 46.75 14.08 -4.59
CA GLU A 691 46.52 13.16 -5.71
C GLU A 691 45.10 12.60 -5.72
N GLU A 692 44.56 12.19 -4.58
CA GLU A 692 43.19 11.67 -4.46
C GLU A 692 42.15 12.72 -4.82
N ARG A 693 42.34 13.97 -4.38
CA ARG A 693 41.48 15.09 -4.78
C ARG A 693 41.49 15.30 -6.29
N LYS A 694 42.66 15.30 -6.91
CA LYS A 694 42.79 15.44 -8.37
C LYS A 694 42.14 14.27 -9.11
N LYS A 695 42.41 13.03 -8.70
CA LYS A 695 41.78 11.83 -9.27
C LYS A 695 40.25 11.88 -9.17
N THR A 696 39.72 12.37 -8.06
CA THR A 696 38.27 12.51 -7.85
C THR A 696 37.68 13.60 -8.75
N TYR A 697 38.35 14.76 -8.86
CA TYR A 697 37.95 15.83 -9.78
C TYR A 697 37.91 15.35 -11.24
N ASP A 698 38.99 14.72 -11.71
CA ASP A 698 39.10 14.23 -13.09
C ASP A 698 38.04 13.14 -13.38
N ARG A 699 37.80 12.25 -12.43
CA ARG A 699 36.75 11.21 -12.53
C ARG A 699 35.36 11.83 -12.66
N ASN A 700 35.03 12.80 -11.82
CA ASN A 700 33.72 13.43 -11.81
C ASN A 700 33.49 14.26 -13.07
N LEU A 701 34.51 14.99 -13.53
CA LEU A 701 34.44 15.75 -14.78
C LEU A 701 34.23 14.81 -15.99
N LYS A 702 34.93 13.67 -16.01
CA LYS A 702 34.73 12.64 -17.03
C LYS A 702 33.30 12.07 -17.00
N ALA A 703 32.74 11.82 -15.82
CA ALA A 703 31.38 11.30 -15.68
C ALA A 703 30.32 12.28 -16.22
N ILE A 704 30.47 13.59 -15.94
CA ILE A 704 29.59 14.62 -16.52
C ILE A 704 29.73 14.66 -18.05
N GLY A 705 30.97 14.63 -18.56
CA GLY A 705 31.23 14.58 -20.00
C GLY A 705 30.57 13.37 -20.67
N GLN A 706 30.72 12.18 -20.08
CA GLN A 706 30.12 10.95 -20.58
C GLN A 706 28.60 11.04 -20.62
N ALA A 707 27.95 11.54 -19.57
CA ALA A 707 26.49 11.70 -19.55
C ALA A 707 25.98 12.62 -20.68
N ILE A 708 26.72 13.68 -21.00
CA ILE A 708 26.39 14.57 -22.11
C ILE A 708 26.60 13.86 -23.47
N ASP A 709 27.70 13.12 -23.62
CA ASP A 709 27.99 12.38 -24.84
C ASP A 709 26.96 11.26 -25.09
N ASP A 710 26.55 10.54 -24.06
CA ASP A 710 25.48 9.54 -24.11
C ASP A 710 24.15 10.16 -24.53
N ALA A 711 23.80 11.33 -23.98
CA ALA A 711 22.60 12.07 -24.37
C ALA A 711 22.64 12.50 -25.85
N ARG A 712 23.80 12.95 -26.36
CA ARG A 712 23.97 13.27 -27.78
C ARG A 712 23.82 12.02 -28.65
N ALA A 713 24.45 10.91 -28.27
CA ALA A 713 24.36 9.64 -28.99
C ALA A 713 22.92 9.13 -29.03
N TYR A 714 22.21 9.19 -27.90
CA TYR A 714 20.79 8.85 -27.81
C TYR A 714 19.93 9.71 -28.74
N GLN A 715 20.14 11.03 -28.74
CA GLN A 715 19.38 11.93 -29.61
C GLN A 715 19.64 11.66 -31.10
N GLN A 716 20.88 11.36 -31.46
CA GLN A 716 21.24 10.95 -32.83
C GLN A 716 20.56 9.65 -33.22
N ALA A 717 20.60 8.63 -32.36
CA ALA A 717 19.93 7.34 -32.59
C ALA A 717 18.41 7.51 -32.72
N LYS A 718 17.78 8.31 -31.84
CA LYS A 718 16.35 8.64 -31.90
C LYS A 718 15.98 9.32 -33.23
N ASN A 719 16.76 10.31 -33.66
CA ASN A 719 16.54 10.99 -34.94
C ASN A 719 16.71 10.05 -36.15
N ALA A 720 17.65 9.10 -36.08
CA ALA A 720 17.85 8.08 -37.11
C ALA A 720 16.71 7.04 -37.11
N SER A 721 16.16 6.68 -35.95
CA SER A 721 15.07 5.70 -35.84
C SER A 721 13.76 6.16 -36.50
N GLY A 722 13.50 7.47 -36.53
CA GLY A 722 12.43 8.07 -37.32
C GLY A 722 12.58 7.89 -38.85
N LYS A 723 13.70 7.33 -39.32
CA LYS A 723 14.00 6.98 -40.72
C LYS A 723 14.13 5.46 -40.95
N GLY A 724 13.64 4.63 -40.03
CA GLY A 724 13.60 3.16 -40.19
C GLY A 724 14.72 2.38 -39.48
N GLY A 725 15.53 3.03 -38.63
CA GLY A 725 16.47 2.34 -37.74
C GLY A 725 15.81 1.90 -36.41
N GLN A 726 16.20 0.76 -35.84
CA GLN A 726 15.81 0.44 -34.46
C GLN A 726 16.65 1.27 -33.47
N PRO A 727 16.06 1.88 -32.42
CA PRO A 727 16.83 2.50 -31.35
C PRO A 727 17.71 1.47 -30.65
N LEU A 728 18.89 1.88 -30.21
CA LEU A 728 19.75 1.06 -29.35
C LEU A 728 18.98 0.71 -28.06
N LYS A 729 18.80 -0.58 -27.78
CA LYS A 729 18.27 -1.05 -26.49
C LYS A 729 19.31 -0.73 -25.43
N ALA A 730 19.08 0.30 -24.61
CA ALA A 730 19.81 0.44 -23.37
C ALA A 730 19.40 -0.73 -22.46
N ASP A 731 20.38 -1.48 -21.98
CA ASP A 731 20.16 -2.58 -21.04
C ASP A 731 19.52 -2.00 -19.76
N PRO A 732 18.30 -2.43 -19.36
CA PRO A 732 17.58 -1.86 -18.22
C PRO A 732 18.17 -2.22 -16.85
N VAL A 733 19.38 -2.80 -16.81
CA VAL A 733 20.05 -3.29 -15.60
C VAL A 733 21.16 -2.34 -15.10
N LEU A 734 21.31 -1.14 -15.70
CA LEU A 734 22.20 -0.11 -15.15
C LEU A 734 21.52 0.74 -14.07
#